data_AF-A0A8H3EAN1-F1
#
_entry.id   AF-A0A8H3EAN1-F1
#
_cell.length_a   1.000
_cell.length_b   1.000
_cell.length_c   1.000
_cell.angle_alpha   90.00
_cell.angle_beta   90.00
_cell.angle_gamma   90.00
#
_symmetry.space_group_name_H-M   'P 1'
#
loop_
_entity.id
_entity.type
_entity.pdbx_description
1 polymer ?
#
loop_
_entity_poly.entity_id
_entity_poly.type
_entity_poly.pdbx_seq_one_letter_code
_entity_poly.pdbx_strand_id
1 'polypeptide(L)'
;MHVLDSSASANHAQGAGPTIIFGYSVSFAGIRLSMIAHEGHTHFVHSVAFSPDGKSVASGSVDMTVRIWDANSSSSIGDPLRGHSDWVWSVSYSPLGNLIASGSGDETIRLWDTNTGHQSGILRGNNPFFSVAFSPDAKLIASGSSGFPNDPPAFAVQLWDVQRRKAASSPFKGHTSAVMSVSFSSDGTRLISGSYDQTIRVWDVERGVTIVGPFTGHTHVVASAVFFPDDTQIVSCSHDGAIRLWDARNGELIGEPYKGHTGWAQSVAFSPRGTYVASGGADKIVRLWDIRTGRQVDQFQEHTQAVTSVAFSPCGQYIASGSYDCNVIIRKILGDESYSDDDSAPRMVTSHMSITQIFECLRRAGCVDMSSQMDSRQETAMIASGGGFGDIWKGKLHDGNTVAIKAWRTDAFEPCGYKTIKRAARELFLWSRMDHPHIHRLQGVILFRDQYLGMVSEWMDNGNLHQYLRRYPNADRYELCTHIASGLEYMHARSTVHGDLKALNVLVSSDGIAMLSDFDFSVLLEASSLAFSASSNSRPGTIRWAVAIGSVLVGWKRSPSFIYQAPEILLEEVHQKTMQTDVYALGMTMLEIFTGEAPYPNCRTDISVIRTVERGTLPTRPTELGEDEKSTMMWHLMSLCWSRTAGERPSAAQVVNALVFHICVA
;
A
#
# COMPACT_ATOMS: atom_id res chain seq x y z
N MET A 1 45.78 -3.08 -76.96
CA MET A 1 45.20 -4.36 -77.47
C MET A 1 45.82 -5.47 -76.63
N HIS A 2 45.01 -6.47 -76.22
CA HIS A 2 45.21 -7.45 -75.13
C HIS A 2 44.84 -6.91 -73.74
N VAL A 3 43.58 -7.06 -73.30
CA VAL A 3 42.81 -8.28 -72.87
C VAL A 3 43.06 -8.50 -71.38
N LEU A 4 42.05 -8.16 -70.57
CA LEU A 4 41.90 -8.59 -69.19
C LEU A 4 40.79 -9.62 -69.17
N ASP A 5 41.10 -10.82 -68.71
CA ASP A 5 40.08 -11.77 -68.30
C ASP A 5 40.53 -12.57 -67.07
N SER A 6 39.51 -13.00 -66.35
CA SER A 6 39.40 -13.58 -65.02
C SER A 6 40.39 -14.68 -64.61
N SER A 7 40.70 -14.74 -63.30
CA SER A 7 40.32 -15.85 -62.40
C SER A 7 41.19 -15.89 -61.13
N ALA A 8 40.54 -15.94 -59.96
CA ALA A 8 40.86 -16.88 -58.87
C ALA A 8 39.91 -16.65 -57.69
N SER A 9 39.19 -17.72 -57.36
CA SER A 9 38.17 -17.89 -56.34
C SER A 9 38.72 -18.13 -54.94
N ALA A 10 38.05 -17.61 -53.91
CA ALA A 10 37.93 -18.28 -52.60
C ALA A 10 36.68 -17.78 -51.82
N ASN A 11 35.65 -18.63 -51.77
CA ASN A 11 34.57 -18.67 -50.76
C ASN A 11 35.19 -19.06 -49.39
N HIS A 12 34.65 -18.87 -48.19
CA HIS A 12 33.36 -18.42 -47.64
C HIS A 12 33.64 -18.15 -46.13
N ALA A 13 33.13 -17.05 -45.55
CA ALA A 13 32.57 -17.03 -44.19
C ALA A 13 31.90 -15.66 -43.96
N GLN A 14 30.62 -15.71 -43.62
CA GLN A 14 29.72 -14.56 -43.47
C GLN A 14 30.12 -13.67 -42.29
N GLY A 15 30.38 -12.40 -42.55
CA GLY A 15 30.40 -11.33 -41.55
C GLY A 15 29.09 -10.56 -41.60
N ALA A 16 28.20 -10.80 -40.64
CA ALA A 16 27.08 -9.90 -40.35
C ALA A 16 27.65 -8.66 -39.64
N GLY A 17 27.46 -7.48 -40.24
CA GLY A 17 27.92 -6.20 -39.71
C GLY A 17 27.25 -5.83 -38.39
N PRO A 18 27.81 -4.86 -37.65
CA PRO A 18 27.29 -4.45 -36.36
C PRO A 18 25.94 -3.75 -36.56
N THR A 19 24.87 -4.35 -36.05
CA THR A 19 23.59 -3.68 -35.88
C THR A 19 23.75 -2.62 -34.80
N ILE A 20 23.87 -1.36 -35.22
CA ILE A 20 23.76 -0.20 -34.35
C ILE A 20 22.30 -0.12 -33.88
N ILE A 21 22.03 -0.60 -32.67
CA ILE A 21 20.76 -0.36 -32.00
C ILE A 21 20.86 1.04 -31.40
N PHE A 22 20.12 2.00 -31.97
CA PHE A 22 19.85 3.28 -31.33
C PHE A 22 19.02 3.02 -30.06
N GLY A 23 19.71 2.88 -28.93
CA GLY A 23 19.09 2.98 -27.61
C GLY A 23 18.69 4.44 -27.40
N TYR A 24 17.40 4.74 -27.49
CA TYR A 24 16.87 6.02 -27.04
C TYR A 24 17.09 6.11 -25.52
N SER A 25 18.14 6.81 -25.08
CA SER A 25 18.16 7.37 -23.73
C SER A 25 17.15 8.51 -23.72
N VAL A 26 16.00 8.29 -23.08
CA VAL A 26 15.17 9.41 -22.65
C VAL A 26 15.92 10.07 -21.50
N SER A 27 16.81 10.99 -21.84
CA SER A 27 17.34 11.98 -20.90
C SER A 27 16.16 12.86 -20.51
N PHE A 28 15.59 12.65 -19.31
CA PHE A 28 14.72 13.66 -18.71
C PHE A 28 15.54 14.94 -18.60
N ALA A 29 15.10 15.97 -19.31
CA ALA A 29 15.68 17.29 -19.25
C ALA A 29 15.61 17.81 -17.80
N GLY A 30 16.77 17.83 -17.14
CA GLY A 30 17.17 18.83 -16.15
C GLY A 30 16.16 19.25 -15.07
N ILE A 31 15.56 18.33 -14.33
CA ILE A 31 15.13 18.66 -12.96
C ILE A 31 16.30 18.32 -12.04
N ARG A 32 17.04 19.33 -11.57
CA ARG A 32 18.00 19.12 -10.48
C ARG A 32 17.19 18.78 -9.22
N LEU A 33 17.02 17.49 -8.97
CA LEU A 33 16.49 16.99 -7.70
C LEU A 33 17.35 17.55 -6.56
N SER A 34 16.69 18.08 -5.53
CA SER A 34 17.37 18.75 -4.42
C SER A 34 18.31 17.79 -3.69
N MET A 35 19.59 18.16 -3.64
CA MET A 35 20.62 17.57 -2.79
C MET A 35 20.72 18.42 -1.53
N ILE A 36 20.83 17.77 -0.37
CA ILE A 36 21.36 18.41 0.83
C ILE A 36 22.63 17.67 1.21
N ALA A 37 23.76 18.36 1.20
CA ALA A 37 25.03 17.83 1.67
C ALA A 37 25.31 18.39 3.07
N HIS A 38 25.63 17.49 3.99
CA HIS A 38 26.03 17.81 5.35
C HIS A 38 27.51 17.54 5.55
N GLU A 39 28.23 18.60 5.88
CA GLU A 39 29.65 18.57 6.23
C GLU A 39 29.77 18.77 7.75
N GLY A 40 30.67 18.02 8.40
CA GLY A 40 30.97 18.24 9.81
C GLY A 40 31.65 17.09 10.52
N HIS A 41 31.50 15.85 10.04
CA HIS A 41 32.36 14.76 10.51
C HIS A 41 33.81 14.99 10.08
N THR A 42 34.77 14.66 10.95
CA THR A 42 36.20 14.84 10.65
C THR A 42 36.85 13.59 10.07
N HIS A 43 36.09 12.51 9.96
CA HIS A 43 36.52 11.25 9.36
C HIS A 43 35.32 10.50 8.77
N PHE A 44 35.60 9.40 8.07
CA PHE A 44 34.66 8.51 7.39
C PHE A 44 33.35 8.27 8.14
N VAL A 45 32.24 8.43 7.44
CA VAL A 45 30.91 8.04 7.94
C VAL A 45 30.70 6.57 7.62
N HIS A 46 30.34 5.76 8.63
CA HIS A 46 30.10 4.33 8.47
C HIS A 46 28.63 3.96 8.37
N SER A 47 27.74 4.73 8.99
CA SER A 47 26.32 4.39 9.09
C SER A 47 25.47 5.63 9.11
N VAL A 48 24.33 5.57 8.42
CA VAL A 48 23.27 6.58 8.47
C VAL A 48 21.92 5.92 8.75
N ALA A 49 21.04 6.62 9.48
CA ALA A 49 19.68 6.17 9.76
C ALA A 49 18.71 7.35 9.83
N PHE A 50 17.55 7.24 9.17
CA PHE A 50 16.48 8.23 9.31
C PHE A 50 15.75 8.09 10.64
N SER A 51 15.29 9.21 11.19
CA SER A 51 14.29 9.20 12.26
C SER A 51 12.96 8.64 11.75
N PRO A 52 12.11 8.03 12.61
CA PRO A 52 10.84 7.45 12.20
C PRO A 52 9.85 8.46 11.58
N ASP A 53 9.97 9.73 11.94
CA ASP A 53 9.19 10.83 11.37
C ASP A 53 9.80 11.40 10.07
N GLY A 54 10.99 10.95 9.68
CA GLY A 54 11.72 11.37 8.49
C GLY A 54 12.31 12.79 8.55
N LYS A 55 12.25 13.48 9.69
CA LYS A 55 12.72 14.87 9.82
C LYS A 55 14.21 15.01 10.07
N SER A 56 14.88 13.94 10.50
CA SER A 56 16.31 13.97 10.79
C SER A 56 17.02 12.69 10.35
N VAL A 57 18.34 12.79 10.21
CA VAL A 57 19.23 11.66 9.92
C VAL A 57 20.31 11.61 10.99
N ALA A 58 20.51 10.46 11.61
CA ALA A 58 21.64 10.21 12.48
C ALA A 58 22.78 9.57 11.68
N SER A 59 24.02 9.91 12.01
CA SER A 59 25.22 9.29 11.41
C SER A 59 26.26 8.92 12.45
N GLY A 60 26.91 7.76 12.25
CA GLY A 60 28.06 7.29 13.02
C GLY A 60 29.35 7.34 12.19
N SER A 61 30.46 7.78 12.81
CA SER A 61 31.73 8.00 12.12
C SER A 61 32.93 7.43 12.86
N VAL A 62 34.02 7.26 12.12
CA VAL A 62 35.39 6.99 12.62
C VAL A 62 35.88 8.11 13.55
N ASP A 63 35.32 9.30 13.48
CA ASP A 63 35.64 10.40 14.41
C ASP A 63 35.10 10.20 15.84
N MET A 64 34.56 9.00 16.12
CA MET A 64 34.05 8.56 17.42
C MET A 64 32.79 9.30 17.88
N THR A 65 32.13 10.05 16.98
CA THR A 65 30.91 10.79 17.27
C THR A 65 29.70 10.23 16.54
N VAL A 66 28.53 10.47 17.14
CA VAL A 66 27.25 10.42 16.42
C VAL A 66 26.78 11.86 16.18
N ARG A 67 26.29 12.16 14.98
CA ARG A 67 25.71 13.46 14.64
C ARG A 67 24.27 13.30 14.17
N ILE A 68 23.46 14.34 14.40
CA ILE A 68 22.09 14.42 13.92
C ILE A 68 22.00 15.58 12.94
N TRP A 69 21.37 15.33 11.79
CA TRP A 69 21.22 16.27 10.69
C TRP A 69 19.74 16.52 10.44
N ASP A 70 19.39 17.76 10.10
CA ASP A 70 18.03 18.07 9.64
C ASP A 70 17.85 17.55 8.21
N ALA A 71 16.78 16.80 7.96
CA ALA A 71 16.57 16.18 6.66
C ALA A 71 16.10 17.15 5.56
N ASN A 72 15.70 18.37 5.93
CA ASN A 72 15.08 19.36 5.04
C ASN A 72 15.92 20.64 4.89
N SER A 73 17.01 20.78 5.65
CA SER A 73 17.91 21.93 5.60
C SER A 73 19.36 21.48 5.73
N SER A 74 20.32 22.30 5.34
CA SER A 74 21.75 21.99 5.49
C SER A 74 22.28 22.08 6.93
N SER A 75 21.40 22.14 7.93
CA SER A 75 21.76 22.40 9.32
C SER A 75 22.00 21.10 10.10
N SER A 76 22.97 21.10 11.01
CA SER A 76 23.08 20.07 12.04
C SER A 76 22.10 20.34 13.19
N ILE A 77 21.56 19.29 13.80
CA ILE A 77 20.71 19.37 14.98
C ILE A 77 21.56 19.09 16.22
N GLY A 78 21.76 20.12 17.03
CA GLY A 78 22.53 20.03 18.28
C GLY A 78 24.04 19.83 18.08
N ASP A 79 24.74 19.61 19.19
CA ASP A 79 26.17 19.30 19.20
C ASP A 79 26.43 17.81 18.89
N PRO A 80 27.63 17.45 18.41
CA PRO A 80 28.01 16.05 18.22
C PRO A 80 27.89 15.25 19.53
N LEU A 81 27.25 14.09 19.45
CA LEU A 81 27.08 13.17 20.58
C LEU A 81 28.42 12.47 20.83
N ARG A 82 29.08 12.87 21.91
CA ARG A 82 30.42 12.39 22.30
C ARG A 82 30.33 11.40 23.45
N GLY A 83 31.16 10.36 23.39
CA GLY A 83 31.31 9.41 24.49
C GLY A 83 32.05 8.15 24.10
N HIS A 84 31.88 7.67 22.87
CA HIS A 84 32.64 6.53 22.35
C HIS A 84 34.14 6.82 22.33
N SER A 85 34.94 5.79 22.60
CA SER A 85 36.41 5.86 22.59
C SER A 85 37.05 5.20 21.37
N ASP A 86 36.24 4.71 20.45
CA ASP A 86 36.66 4.11 19.19
C ASP A 86 35.58 4.35 18.10
N TRP A 87 35.81 3.86 16.89
CA TRP A 87 34.97 4.13 15.72
C TRP A 87 33.51 3.72 15.95
N VAL A 88 32.58 4.56 15.49
CA VAL A 88 31.15 4.23 15.50
C VAL A 88 30.81 3.56 14.18
N TRP A 89 30.54 2.26 14.23
CA TRP A 89 30.27 1.45 13.03
C TRP A 89 28.81 1.50 12.59
N SER A 90 27.88 1.61 13.53
CA SER A 90 26.46 1.53 13.23
C SER A 90 25.64 2.43 14.14
N VAL A 91 24.63 3.07 13.56
CA VAL A 91 23.59 3.83 14.28
C VAL A 91 22.21 3.32 13.91
N SER A 92 21.27 3.35 14.87
CA SER A 92 19.89 2.96 14.66
C SER A 92 18.97 3.87 15.49
N TYR A 93 17.91 4.38 14.86
CA TYR A 93 16.84 5.09 15.57
C TYR A 93 15.87 4.09 16.21
N SER A 94 15.42 4.41 17.42
CA SER A 94 14.25 3.75 18.00
C SER A 94 13.02 4.05 17.14
N PRO A 95 12.13 3.07 16.89
CA PRO A 95 10.84 3.30 16.22
C PRO A 95 9.96 4.35 16.91
N LEU A 96 10.19 4.60 18.20
CA LEU A 96 9.50 5.65 18.97
C LEU A 96 10.12 7.05 18.78
N GLY A 97 11.27 7.15 18.11
CA GLY A 97 11.98 8.40 17.82
C GLY A 97 12.66 9.07 19.02
N ASN A 98 12.57 8.48 20.21
CA ASN A 98 13.08 9.05 21.46
C ASN A 98 14.55 8.69 21.77
N LEU A 99 15.09 7.64 21.13
CA LEU A 99 16.45 7.16 21.35
C LEU A 99 17.19 6.88 20.04
N ILE A 100 18.50 7.08 20.05
CA ILE A 100 19.45 6.54 19.07
C ILE A 100 20.33 5.50 19.79
N ALA A 101 20.55 4.35 19.16
CA ALA A 101 21.56 3.38 19.57
C ALA A 101 22.76 3.48 18.64
N SER A 102 23.97 3.44 19.20
CA SER A 102 25.21 3.41 18.42
C SER A 102 26.13 2.28 18.88
N GLY A 103 26.56 1.42 17.95
CA GLY A 103 27.53 0.35 18.17
C GLY A 103 28.92 0.78 17.71
N SER A 104 29.94 0.43 18.51
CA SER A 104 31.32 0.91 18.31
C SER A 104 32.37 -0.19 18.49
N GLY A 105 33.57 0.11 17.97
CA GLY A 105 34.81 -0.61 18.27
C GLY A 105 35.18 -0.64 19.75
N ASP A 106 34.64 0.28 20.56
CA ASP A 106 34.90 0.37 22.00
C ASP A 106 34.14 -0.68 22.84
N GLU A 107 33.57 -1.68 22.18
CA GLU A 107 32.83 -2.79 22.79
C GLU A 107 31.57 -2.33 23.55
N THR A 108 31.04 -1.15 23.21
CA THR A 108 29.79 -0.63 23.78
C THR A 108 28.73 -0.33 22.74
N ILE A 109 27.47 -0.47 23.18
CA ILE A 109 26.33 0.15 22.53
C ILE A 109 25.86 1.28 23.42
N ARG A 110 25.84 2.51 22.90
CA ARG A 110 25.38 3.69 23.65
C ARG A 110 23.99 4.08 23.21
N LEU A 111 23.18 4.50 24.18
CA LEU A 111 21.83 5.01 23.98
C LEU A 111 21.84 6.52 24.20
N TRP A 112 21.37 7.27 23.23
CA TRP A 112 21.32 8.72 23.25
C TRP A 112 19.87 9.17 23.20
N ASP A 113 19.50 10.09 24.09
CA ASP A 113 18.19 10.72 24.07
C ASP A 113 18.16 11.78 22.96
N THR A 114 17.19 11.66 22.05
CA THR A 114 17.11 12.49 20.84
C THR A 114 16.68 13.92 21.12
N ASN A 115 15.97 14.16 22.22
CA ASN A 115 15.47 15.49 22.58
C ASN A 115 16.55 16.33 23.27
N THR A 116 17.35 15.68 24.12
CA THR A 116 18.35 16.34 24.97
C THR A 116 19.77 16.27 24.40
N GLY A 117 20.03 15.31 23.50
CA GLY A 117 21.39 15.01 23.02
C GLY A 117 22.29 14.38 24.10
N HIS A 118 21.74 13.99 25.25
CA HIS A 118 22.50 13.36 26.32
C HIS A 118 22.52 11.85 26.20
N GLN A 119 23.61 11.25 26.66
CA GLN A 119 23.70 9.80 26.76
C GLN A 119 22.76 9.30 27.86
N SER A 120 21.71 8.58 27.45
CA SER A 120 20.74 7.95 28.35
C SER A 120 21.33 6.69 28.99
N GLY A 121 22.11 5.87 28.26
CA GLY A 121 22.64 4.61 28.78
C GLY A 121 23.77 3.97 27.97
N ILE A 122 24.35 2.90 28.54
CA ILE A 122 25.44 2.12 27.94
C ILE A 122 25.13 0.63 28.14
N LEU A 123 25.31 -0.16 27.09
CA LEU A 123 25.35 -1.63 27.10
C LEU A 123 26.79 -2.05 26.79
N ARG A 124 27.37 -2.95 27.59
CA ARG A 124 28.75 -3.40 27.42
C ARG A 124 28.78 -4.85 26.93
N GLY A 125 29.52 -5.08 25.85
CA GLY A 125 29.90 -6.41 25.39
C GLY A 125 31.37 -6.70 25.69
N ASN A 126 31.86 -7.79 25.10
CA ASN A 126 33.28 -8.19 25.16
C ASN A 126 33.95 -8.13 23.78
N ASN A 127 33.26 -7.59 22.77
CA ASN A 127 33.73 -7.55 21.39
C ASN A 127 33.19 -6.30 20.70
N PRO A 128 33.92 -5.76 19.69
CA PRO A 128 33.44 -4.68 18.82
C PRO A 128 32.07 -4.98 18.20
N PHE A 129 31.21 -3.95 18.14
CA PHE A 129 29.90 -4.03 17.50
C PHE A 129 29.93 -3.38 16.12
N PHE A 130 29.67 -4.16 15.06
CA PHE A 130 29.63 -3.65 13.69
C PHE A 130 28.23 -3.22 13.24
N SER A 131 27.18 -3.76 13.85
CA SER A 131 25.80 -3.45 13.50
C SER A 131 24.90 -3.45 14.72
N VAL A 132 23.99 -2.49 14.80
CA VAL A 132 22.93 -2.42 15.80
C VAL A 132 21.58 -2.14 15.14
N ALA A 133 20.51 -2.73 15.65
CA ALA A 133 19.15 -2.50 15.18
C ALA A 133 18.16 -2.56 16.34
N PHE A 134 17.25 -1.59 16.44
CA PHE A 134 16.10 -1.70 17.35
C PHE A 134 15.06 -2.70 16.84
N SER A 135 14.39 -3.40 17.77
CA SER A 135 13.16 -4.13 17.46
C SER A 135 12.02 -3.15 17.13
N PRO A 136 11.03 -3.56 16.32
CA PRO A 136 9.88 -2.72 15.97
C PRO A 136 9.10 -2.20 17.18
N ASP A 137 9.07 -2.97 18.28
CA ASP A 137 8.43 -2.58 19.53
C ASP A 137 9.31 -1.73 20.47
N ALA A 138 10.53 -1.39 20.03
CA ALA A 138 11.55 -0.60 20.72
C ALA A 138 12.06 -1.18 22.06
N LYS A 139 11.72 -2.43 22.40
CA LYS A 139 12.14 -3.05 23.67
C LYS A 139 13.51 -3.71 23.60
N LEU A 140 13.91 -4.15 22.42
CA LEU A 140 15.14 -4.89 22.20
C LEU A 140 16.05 -4.12 21.25
N ILE A 141 17.35 -4.35 21.41
CA ILE A 141 18.37 -4.03 20.41
C ILE A 141 19.04 -5.35 20.03
N ALA A 142 19.16 -5.63 18.74
CA ALA A 142 20.03 -6.67 18.22
C ALA A 142 21.39 -6.04 17.88
N SER A 143 22.46 -6.80 18.11
CA SER A 143 23.81 -6.40 17.72
C SER A 143 24.55 -7.53 17.02
N GLY A 144 25.25 -7.21 15.93
CA GLY A 144 26.25 -8.07 15.31
C GLY A 144 27.65 -7.73 15.83
N SER A 145 28.34 -8.72 16.41
CA SER A 145 29.68 -8.51 16.96
C SER A 145 30.76 -9.17 16.11
N SER A 146 31.97 -8.64 16.26
CA SER A 146 33.20 -9.32 15.87
C SER A 146 33.65 -10.29 16.97
N GLY A 147 34.80 -10.90 16.77
CA GLY A 147 35.56 -11.53 17.84
C GLY A 147 36.78 -12.25 17.29
N PHE A 148 37.68 -12.68 18.16
CA PHE A 148 38.70 -13.64 17.76
C PHE A 148 38.15 -15.05 17.99
N PRO A 149 38.47 -16.05 17.15
CA PRO A 149 37.98 -17.42 17.32
C PRO A 149 38.23 -18.01 18.72
N ASN A 150 39.20 -17.45 19.44
CA ASN A 150 39.63 -17.89 20.77
C ASN A 150 38.93 -17.18 21.94
N ASP A 151 38.06 -16.17 21.70
CA ASP A 151 37.35 -15.43 22.74
C ASP A 151 35.81 -15.53 22.59
N PRO A 152 35.20 -16.62 23.06
CA PRO A 152 33.77 -16.85 22.93
C PRO A 152 32.93 -15.99 23.90
N PRO A 153 31.79 -15.44 23.47
CA PRO A 153 31.10 -15.67 22.19
C PRO A 153 31.54 -14.69 21.09
N ALA A 154 32.50 -15.11 20.26
CA ALA A 154 32.88 -14.43 19.04
C ALA A 154 31.82 -14.66 17.94
N PHE A 155 31.70 -13.71 17.02
CA PHE A 155 30.89 -13.86 15.80
C PHE A 155 29.39 -14.13 16.05
N ALA A 156 28.85 -13.55 17.12
CA ALA A 156 27.49 -13.82 17.55
C ALA A 156 26.55 -12.64 17.25
N VAL A 157 25.26 -12.95 17.16
CA VAL A 157 24.21 -11.96 17.32
C VAL A 157 23.77 -11.96 18.79
N GLN A 158 23.67 -10.79 19.41
CA GLN A 158 23.21 -10.64 20.80
C GLN A 158 21.99 -9.73 20.87
N LEU A 159 21.00 -10.11 21.69
CA LEU A 159 19.86 -9.25 22.02
C LEU A 159 20.07 -8.56 23.36
N TRP A 160 19.66 -7.30 23.44
CA TRP A 160 19.79 -6.44 24.61
C TRP A 160 18.43 -5.86 24.97
N ASP A 161 18.08 -5.91 26.25
CA ASP A 161 16.88 -5.27 26.78
C ASP A 161 17.17 -3.78 27.02
N VAL A 162 16.43 -2.93 26.32
CA VAL A 162 16.62 -1.46 26.34
C VAL A 162 16.36 -0.88 27.73
N GLN A 163 15.35 -1.39 28.43
CA GLN A 163 14.95 -0.88 29.74
C GLN A 163 15.88 -1.39 30.85
N ARG A 164 16.18 -2.69 30.85
CA ARG A 164 17.03 -3.34 31.87
C ARG A 164 18.51 -3.09 31.66
N ARG A 165 18.90 -2.68 30.46
CA ARG A 165 20.29 -2.39 30.05
C ARG A 165 21.24 -3.57 30.21
N LYS A 166 20.77 -4.76 29.82
CA LYS A 166 21.49 -6.03 29.91
C LYS A 166 21.16 -6.92 28.73
N ALA A 167 21.97 -7.95 28.51
CA ALA A 167 21.66 -9.01 27.56
C ALA A 167 20.29 -9.63 27.89
N ALA A 168 19.40 -9.68 26.88
CA ALA A 168 18.06 -10.24 27.00
C ALA A 168 18.03 -11.77 26.76
N SER A 169 19.04 -12.28 26.06
CA SER A 169 19.17 -13.70 25.67
C SER A 169 20.62 -14.15 25.73
N SER A 170 20.85 -15.45 25.57
CA SER A 170 22.18 -15.96 25.23
C SER A 170 22.55 -15.56 23.78
N PRO A 171 23.84 -15.36 23.46
CA PRO A 171 24.25 -15.02 22.11
C PRO A 171 23.86 -16.11 21.10
N PHE A 172 23.34 -15.70 19.95
CA PHE A 172 22.96 -16.58 18.86
C PHE A 172 24.22 -17.03 18.13
N LYS A 173 24.50 -18.33 18.20
CA LYS A 173 25.70 -18.94 17.65
C LYS A 173 25.40 -19.59 16.30
N GLY A 174 26.24 -19.36 15.30
CA GLY A 174 26.15 -20.06 14.02
C GLY A 174 27.03 -19.46 12.92
N HIS A 175 27.28 -18.15 12.93
CA HIS A 175 28.27 -17.56 12.03
C HIS A 175 29.69 -17.95 12.43
N THR A 176 30.57 -18.11 11.43
CA THR A 176 31.98 -18.50 11.65
C THR A 176 32.95 -17.34 11.53
N SER A 177 32.44 -16.13 11.28
CA SER A 177 33.21 -14.89 11.18
C SER A 177 32.31 -13.69 11.50
N ALA A 178 32.89 -12.49 11.53
CA ALA A 178 32.26 -11.25 11.99
C ALA A 178 30.87 -11.02 11.38
N VAL A 179 29.90 -10.68 12.23
CA VAL A 179 28.54 -10.33 11.81
C VAL A 179 28.51 -8.86 11.41
N MET A 180 28.37 -8.59 10.12
CA MET A 180 28.47 -7.25 9.53
C MET A 180 27.16 -6.47 9.57
N SER A 181 26.02 -7.16 9.52
CA SER A 181 24.70 -6.51 9.56
C SER A 181 23.71 -7.35 10.37
N VAL A 182 22.82 -6.67 11.07
CA VAL A 182 21.63 -7.27 11.71
C VAL A 182 20.40 -6.42 11.41
N SER A 183 19.25 -7.08 11.23
CA SER A 183 17.97 -6.38 10.99
C SER A 183 16.79 -7.24 11.46
N PHE A 184 15.79 -6.64 12.07
CA PHE A 184 14.56 -7.32 12.48
C PHE A 184 13.56 -7.41 11.32
N SER A 185 12.72 -8.45 11.35
CA SER A 185 11.47 -8.46 10.57
C SER A 185 10.49 -7.41 11.09
N SER A 186 9.52 -7.03 10.27
CA SER A 186 8.52 -6.01 10.60
C SER A 186 7.68 -6.36 11.84
N ASP A 187 7.45 -7.66 12.07
CA ASP A 187 6.76 -8.20 13.25
C ASP A 187 7.66 -8.39 14.48
N GLY A 188 8.99 -8.23 14.33
CA GLY A 188 9.98 -8.41 15.39
C GLY A 188 10.21 -9.86 15.83
N THR A 189 9.59 -10.85 15.18
CA THR A 189 9.70 -12.28 15.56
C THR A 189 10.95 -12.94 14.98
N ARG A 190 11.48 -12.39 13.88
CA ARG A 190 12.66 -12.88 13.19
C ARG A 190 13.76 -11.82 13.15
N LEU A 191 14.99 -12.29 13.05
CA LEU A 191 16.16 -11.46 12.83
C LEU A 191 16.94 -12.02 11.65
N ILE A 192 17.53 -11.17 10.83
CA ILE A 192 18.51 -11.57 9.81
C ILE A 192 19.87 -11.04 10.15
N SER A 193 20.89 -11.79 9.75
CA SER A 193 22.27 -11.35 9.83
C SER A 193 23.06 -11.69 8.56
N GLY A 194 23.87 -10.73 8.11
CA GLY A 194 24.88 -10.91 7.08
C GLY A 194 26.28 -10.95 7.71
N SER A 195 27.16 -11.82 7.21
CA SER A 195 28.47 -12.06 7.83
C SER A 195 29.62 -12.08 6.84
N TYR A 196 30.82 -11.86 7.40
CA TYR A 196 32.10 -12.07 6.75
C TYR A 196 32.30 -13.53 6.32
N ASP A 197 31.57 -14.48 6.90
CA ASP A 197 31.56 -15.89 6.46
C ASP A 197 30.82 -16.15 5.13
N GLN A 198 30.40 -15.08 4.44
CA GLN A 198 29.75 -15.10 3.13
C GLN A 198 28.31 -15.63 3.17
N THR A 199 27.73 -15.84 4.36
CA THR A 199 26.38 -16.36 4.53
C THR A 199 25.41 -15.34 5.11
N ILE A 200 24.13 -15.59 4.87
CA ILE A 200 23.02 -14.93 5.57
C ILE A 200 22.31 -15.98 6.42
N ARG A 201 21.86 -15.59 7.61
CA ARG A 201 21.05 -16.44 8.50
C ARG A 201 19.80 -15.71 8.95
N VAL A 202 18.70 -16.44 9.05
CA VAL A 202 17.44 -15.99 9.67
C VAL A 202 17.30 -16.68 11.03
N TRP A 203 17.08 -15.91 12.08
CA TRP A 203 16.99 -16.35 13.47
C TRP A 203 15.59 -16.18 14.02
N ASP A 204 15.23 -17.07 14.94
CA ASP A 204 14.09 -16.92 15.84
C ASP A 204 14.50 -15.99 16.99
N VAL A 205 13.79 -14.88 17.19
CA VAL A 205 14.12 -13.90 18.23
C VAL A 205 13.85 -14.45 19.64
N GLU A 206 12.82 -15.28 19.81
CA GLU A 206 12.44 -15.84 21.10
C GLU A 206 13.40 -16.96 21.52
N ARG A 207 13.74 -17.85 20.58
CA ARG A 207 14.53 -19.06 20.83
C ARG A 207 16.02 -18.87 20.62
N GLY A 208 16.42 -17.89 19.83
CA GLY A 208 17.83 -17.63 19.51
C GLY A 208 18.51 -18.70 18.65
N VAL A 209 17.72 -19.37 17.81
CA VAL A 209 18.19 -20.43 16.91
C VAL A 209 17.99 -20.02 15.46
N THR A 210 18.83 -20.53 14.55
CA THR A 210 18.62 -20.32 13.11
C THR A 210 17.35 -21.06 12.66
N ILE A 211 16.41 -20.34 12.04
CA ILE A 211 15.19 -20.91 11.43
C ILE A 211 15.45 -21.29 9.97
N VAL A 212 16.10 -20.39 9.21
CA VAL A 212 16.38 -20.57 7.79
C VAL A 212 17.83 -20.19 7.50
N GLY A 213 18.51 -21.00 6.70
CA GLY A 213 19.91 -20.81 6.29
C GLY A 213 20.87 -21.86 6.83
N PRO A 214 22.19 -21.70 6.60
CA PRO A 214 22.84 -20.54 5.97
C PRO A 214 22.51 -20.40 4.48
N PHE A 215 22.27 -19.16 4.02
CA PHE A 215 22.00 -18.86 2.63
C PHE A 215 23.36 -18.76 1.94
N THR A 216 23.63 -19.66 1.00
CA THR A 216 24.90 -19.74 0.28
C THR A 216 24.72 -19.30 -1.17
N GLY A 217 25.57 -18.38 -1.65
CA GLY A 217 25.54 -17.92 -3.05
C GLY A 217 26.30 -16.61 -3.29
N HIS A 218 26.57 -15.84 -2.24
CA HIS A 218 27.61 -14.81 -2.26
C HIS A 218 29.00 -15.45 -2.25
N THR A 219 29.95 -14.83 -2.97
CA THR A 219 31.34 -15.33 -3.06
C THR A 219 32.33 -14.53 -2.22
N HIS A 220 31.84 -13.52 -1.51
CA HIS A 220 32.61 -12.69 -0.57
C HIS A 220 31.68 -12.24 0.58
N VAL A 221 32.25 -11.52 1.54
CA VAL A 221 31.58 -10.93 2.71
C VAL A 221 30.20 -10.37 2.35
N VAL A 222 29.18 -10.74 3.12
CA VAL A 222 27.86 -10.11 3.05
C VAL A 222 27.88 -8.87 3.92
N ALA A 223 27.88 -7.70 3.28
CA ALA A 223 28.04 -6.42 3.97
C ALA A 223 26.72 -5.94 4.60
N SER A 224 25.60 -6.20 3.94
CA SER A 224 24.26 -5.86 4.46
C SER A 224 23.22 -6.85 3.96
N ALA A 225 22.27 -7.20 4.84
CA ALA A 225 21.08 -7.96 4.53
C ALA A 225 19.86 -7.34 5.25
N VAL A 226 18.77 -7.14 4.51
CA VAL A 226 17.53 -6.50 4.99
C VAL A 226 16.29 -7.28 4.56
N PHE A 227 15.27 -7.34 5.41
CA PHE A 227 13.97 -7.90 5.06
C PHE A 227 13.22 -6.95 4.14
N PHE A 228 12.45 -7.53 3.21
CA PHE A 228 11.43 -6.81 2.48
C PHE A 228 10.29 -6.39 3.43
N PRO A 229 9.55 -5.29 3.18
CA PRO A 229 8.50 -4.82 4.10
C PRO A 229 7.38 -5.81 4.45
N ASP A 230 7.18 -6.88 3.67
CA ASP A 230 6.23 -7.97 3.93
C ASP A 230 6.88 -9.21 4.58
N ASP A 231 8.16 -9.15 4.89
CA ASP A 231 9.02 -10.19 5.45
C ASP A 231 9.06 -11.53 4.67
N THR A 232 8.61 -11.54 3.42
CA THR A 232 8.64 -12.74 2.56
C THR A 232 9.95 -12.88 1.78
N GLN A 233 10.66 -11.78 1.57
CA GLN A 233 11.90 -11.72 0.80
C GLN A 233 13.02 -11.04 1.58
N ILE A 234 14.26 -11.33 1.21
CA ILE A 234 15.46 -10.70 1.76
C ILE A 234 16.29 -10.15 0.60
N VAL A 235 16.82 -8.94 0.75
CA VAL A 235 17.87 -8.42 -0.14
C VAL A 235 19.17 -8.36 0.62
N SER A 236 20.23 -8.78 -0.05
CA SER A 236 21.58 -8.67 0.46
C SER A 236 22.54 -8.07 -0.56
N CYS A 237 23.57 -7.41 -0.06
CA CYS A 237 24.70 -6.98 -0.86
C CYS A 237 26.02 -7.51 -0.30
N SER A 238 26.98 -7.67 -1.18
CA SER A 238 28.27 -8.26 -0.85
C SER A 238 29.42 -7.52 -1.52
N HIS A 239 30.60 -7.74 -0.95
CA HIS A 239 31.87 -7.38 -1.54
C HIS A 239 32.17 -8.13 -2.84
N ASP A 240 31.36 -9.12 -3.22
CA ASP A 240 31.39 -9.68 -4.59
C ASP A 240 30.83 -8.72 -5.66
N GLY A 241 30.34 -7.54 -5.24
CA GLY A 241 29.82 -6.49 -6.12
C GLY A 241 28.37 -6.72 -6.57
N ALA A 242 27.74 -7.81 -6.14
CA ALA A 242 26.38 -8.15 -6.52
C ALA A 242 25.40 -7.98 -5.37
N ILE A 243 24.17 -7.62 -5.76
CA ILE A 243 23.00 -7.58 -4.88
C ILE A 243 22.13 -8.78 -5.24
N ARG A 244 21.62 -9.49 -4.25
CA ARG A 244 20.82 -10.71 -4.42
C ARG A 244 19.50 -10.60 -3.67
N LEU A 245 18.48 -11.22 -4.25
CA LEU A 245 17.15 -11.36 -3.69
C LEU A 245 16.93 -12.82 -3.29
N TRP A 246 16.36 -13.06 -2.12
CA TRP A 246 16.16 -14.40 -1.56
C TRP A 246 14.73 -14.56 -1.05
N ASP A 247 14.19 -15.77 -1.12
CA ASP A 247 12.96 -16.12 -0.42
C ASP A 247 13.29 -16.37 1.06
N ALA A 248 12.64 -15.62 1.95
CA ALA A 248 12.92 -15.65 3.38
C ALA A 248 12.50 -16.97 4.06
N ARG A 249 11.65 -17.79 3.40
CA ARG A 249 11.08 -19.02 3.97
C ARG A 249 11.97 -20.23 3.74
N ASN A 250 12.62 -20.32 2.58
CA ASN A 250 13.44 -21.47 2.20
C ASN A 250 14.91 -21.12 1.92
N GLY A 251 15.24 -19.82 1.79
CA GLY A 251 16.60 -19.36 1.53
C GLY A 251 17.06 -19.52 0.07
N GLU A 252 16.15 -19.76 -0.86
CA GLU A 252 16.46 -19.86 -2.28
C GLU A 252 16.65 -18.48 -2.93
N LEU A 253 17.55 -18.42 -3.91
CA LEU A 253 17.80 -17.21 -4.70
C LEU A 253 16.62 -16.93 -5.64
N ILE A 254 16.10 -15.71 -5.62
CA ILE A 254 15.03 -15.24 -6.51
C ILE A 254 15.65 -14.45 -7.66
N GLY A 255 15.59 -15.03 -8.86
CA GLY A 255 16.04 -14.37 -10.08
C GLY A 255 17.57 -14.21 -10.16
N GLU A 256 18.00 -13.40 -11.13
CA GLU A 256 19.43 -13.13 -11.36
C GLU A 256 19.95 -12.04 -10.40
N PRO A 257 21.24 -12.10 -9.98
CA PRO A 257 21.85 -11.06 -9.18
C PRO A 257 21.82 -9.70 -9.90
N TYR A 258 21.55 -8.62 -9.16
CA TYR A 258 21.60 -7.27 -9.71
C TYR A 258 23.08 -6.86 -9.83
N LYS A 259 23.56 -6.85 -11.08
CA LYS A 259 24.93 -6.52 -11.44
C LYS A 259 25.00 -5.07 -11.91
N GLY A 260 25.90 -4.29 -11.31
CA GLY A 260 26.18 -2.93 -11.77
C GLY A 260 27.21 -2.18 -10.93
N HIS A 261 27.37 -2.51 -9.64
CA HIS A 261 28.51 -1.99 -8.88
C HIS A 261 29.82 -2.57 -9.42
N THR A 262 30.79 -1.70 -9.69
CA THR A 262 32.12 -2.08 -10.19
C THR A 262 33.13 -2.33 -9.06
N GLY A 263 32.70 -2.13 -7.81
CA GLY A 263 33.43 -2.45 -6.59
C GLY A 263 32.51 -3.11 -5.55
N TRP A 264 32.97 -3.18 -4.31
CA TRP A 264 32.21 -3.79 -3.21
C TRP A 264 30.86 -3.09 -3.00
N ALA A 265 29.75 -3.84 -2.96
CA ALA A 265 28.46 -3.31 -2.53
C ALA A 265 28.39 -3.38 -0.99
N GLN A 266 28.28 -2.21 -0.35
CA GLN A 266 28.49 -2.05 1.08
C GLN A 266 27.20 -1.98 1.89
N SER A 267 26.14 -1.41 1.33
CA SER A 267 24.87 -1.25 2.02
C SER A 267 23.71 -1.36 1.05
N VAL A 268 22.61 -1.93 1.53
CA VAL A 268 21.32 -1.99 0.85
C VAL A 268 20.22 -1.51 1.79
N ALA A 269 19.22 -0.84 1.23
CA ALA A 269 18.00 -0.45 1.94
C ALA A 269 16.79 -0.60 1.02
N PHE A 270 15.66 -1.01 1.59
CA PHE A 270 14.39 -1.05 0.87
C PHE A 270 13.65 0.28 0.96
N SER A 271 12.95 0.62 -0.12
CA SER A 271 11.92 1.64 -0.02
C SER A 271 10.79 1.13 0.88
N PRO A 272 10.14 1.98 1.69
CA PRO A 272 9.07 1.56 2.62
C PRO A 272 7.91 0.82 1.95
N ARG A 273 7.74 1.00 0.62
CA ARG A 273 6.69 0.37 -0.18
C ARG A 273 7.18 -0.85 -0.97
N GLY A 274 8.42 -1.26 -0.75
CA GLY A 274 9.00 -2.46 -1.34
C GLY A 274 9.07 -2.41 -2.86
N THR A 275 9.24 -1.24 -3.45
CA THR A 275 9.29 -1.07 -4.92
C THR A 275 10.71 -0.93 -5.42
N TYR A 276 11.53 -0.26 -4.61
CA TYR A 276 12.91 0.04 -4.96
C TYR A 276 13.86 -0.49 -3.89
N VAL A 277 15.06 -0.82 -4.34
CA VAL A 277 16.23 -1.05 -3.49
C VAL A 277 17.22 0.06 -3.77
N ALA A 278 17.76 0.67 -2.73
CA ALA A 278 18.89 1.56 -2.83
C ALA A 278 20.14 0.78 -2.40
N SER A 279 21.25 1.00 -3.09
CA SER A 279 22.53 0.42 -2.71
C SER A 279 23.66 1.42 -2.81
N GLY A 280 24.58 1.36 -1.85
CA GLY A 280 25.83 2.12 -1.85
C GLY A 280 27.03 1.20 -2.09
N GLY A 281 28.00 1.65 -2.87
CA GLY A 281 29.18 0.85 -3.18
C GLY A 281 30.51 1.59 -3.09
N ALA A 282 31.59 0.80 -3.11
CA ALA A 282 32.97 1.28 -3.21
C ALA A 282 33.29 1.92 -4.57
N ASP A 283 32.40 1.76 -5.55
CA ASP A 283 32.40 2.49 -6.81
C ASP A 283 31.93 3.96 -6.66
N LYS A 284 31.66 4.41 -5.42
CA LYS A 284 31.29 5.78 -5.04
C LYS A 284 29.88 6.18 -5.47
N ILE A 285 29.09 5.22 -5.92
CA ILE A 285 27.78 5.45 -6.51
C ILE A 285 26.69 4.93 -5.56
N VAL A 286 25.61 5.71 -5.43
CA VAL A 286 24.33 5.22 -4.92
C VAL A 286 23.49 4.77 -6.11
N ARG A 287 23.06 3.51 -6.15
CA ARG A 287 22.21 2.98 -7.23
C ARG A 287 20.79 2.75 -6.71
N LEU A 288 19.81 2.96 -7.58
CA LEU A 288 18.41 2.66 -7.33
C LEU A 288 17.96 1.55 -8.28
N TRP A 289 17.36 0.49 -7.75
CA TRP A 289 16.95 -0.70 -8.48
C TRP A 289 15.45 -0.92 -8.34
N ASP A 290 14.78 -1.30 -9.43
CA ASP A 290 13.39 -1.76 -9.39
C ASP A 290 13.38 -3.25 -9.05
N ILE A 291 12.73 -3.60 -7.93
CA ILE A 291 12.75 -4.96 -7.39
C ILE A 291 12.08 -5.98 -8.33
N ARG A 292 11.01 -5.54 -9.03
CA ARG A 292 10.16 -6.43 -9.84
C ARG A 292 10.86 -6.82 -11.13
N THR A 293 11.65 -5.91 -11.68
CA THR A 293 12.36 -6.09 -12.94
C THR A 293 13.83 -6.45 -12.76
N GLY A 294 14.39 -6.21 -11.57
CA GLY A 294 15.83 -6.35 -11.29
C GLY A 294 16.70 -5.36 -12.06
N ARG A 295 16.10 -4.31 -12.66
CA ARG A 295 16.82 -3.32 -13.46
C ARG A 295 17.20 -2.12 -12.61
N GLN A 296 18.36 -1.55 -12.91
CA GLN A 296 18.74 -0.25 -12.39
C GLN A 296 17.83 0.83 -12.98
N VAL A 297 17.21 1.61 -12.09
CA VAL A 297 16.34 2.75 -12.42
C VAL A 297 17.16 4.02 -12.52
N ASP A 298 18.06 4.25 -11.56
CA ASP A 298 18.86 5.47 -11.49
C ASP A 298 20.21 5.22 -10.79
N GLN A 299 21.13 6.17 -10.93
CA GLN A 299 22.41 6.19 -10.22
C GLN A 299 22.84 7.62 -9.88
N PHE A 300 23.38 7.79 -8.67
CA PHE A 300 23.81 9.07 -8.13
C PHE A 300 25.29 9.01 -7.80
N GLN A 301 26.10 9.79 -8.52
CA GLN A 301 27.54 9.93 -8.29
C GLN A 301 27.82 11.28 -7.64
N GLU A 302 27.71 11.29 -6.32
CA GLU A 302 27.67 12.53 -5.53
C GLU A 302 28.75 12.55 -4.46
N HIS A 303 29.09 11.36 -3.97
CA HIS A 303 30.22 11.15 -3.11
C HIS A 303 31.52 11.07 -3.90
N THR A 304 32.60 11.55 -3.30
CA THR A 304 33.95 11.52 -3.90
C THR A 304 34.73 10.26 -3.52
N GLN A 305 34.25 9.51 -2.52
CA GLN A 305 34.77 8.24 -2.05
C GLN A 305 33.67 7.18 -1.86
N ALA A 306 34.04 6.01 -1.34
CA ALA A 306 33.15 4.86 -1.19
C ALA A 306 31.91 5.20 -0.33
N VAL A 307 30.73 4.82 -0.82
CA VAL A 307 29.48 4.92 -0.07
C VAL A 307 29.36 3.71 0.84
N THR A 308 29.31 3.96 2.15
CA THR A 308 29.35 2.93 3.19
C THR A 308 27.97 2.53 3.67
N SER A 309 27.01 3.46 3.63
CA SER A 309 25.67 3.26 4.17
C SER A 309 24.66 4.04 3.37
N VAL A 310 23.50 3.42 3.16
CA VAL A 310 22.32 4.04 2.53
C VAL A 310 21.09 3.74 3.37
N ALA A 311 20.17 4.70 3.46
CA ALA A 311 18.89 4.53 4.14
C ALA A 311 17.79 5.27 3.38
N PHE A 312 16.60 4.68 3.30
CA PHE A 312 15.41 5.39 2.80
C PHE A 312 14.74 6.16 3.92
N SER A 313 14.16 7.32 3.57
CA SER A 313 13.22 7.99 4.46
C SER A 313 11.94 7.16 4.63
N PRO A 314 11.24 7.28 5.77
CA PRO A 314 9.95 6.60 6.00
C PRO A 314 8.87 6.94 4.97
N CYS A 315 8.93 8.11 4.33
CA CYS A 315 8.04 8.50 3.24
C CYS A 315 8.46 7.95 1.86
N GLY A 316 9.67 7.37 1.74
CA GLY A 316 10.20 6.81 0.51
C GLY A 316 10.63 7.83 -0.54
N GLN A 317 10.69 9.12 -0.20
CA GLN A 317 11.04 10.21 -1.14
C GLN A 317 12.51 10.62 -1.09
N TYR A 318 13.22 10.25 -0.02
CA TYR A 318 14.61 10.63 0.20
C TYR A 318 15.47 9.40 0.45
N ILE A 319 16.71 9.47 0.00
CA ILE A 319 17.79 8.55 0.37
C ILE A 319 18.85 9.34 1.11
N ALA A 320 19.23 8.88 2.29
CA ALA A 320 20.42 9.34 2.99
C ALA A 320 21.57 8.40 2.63
N SER A 321 22.75 8.96 2.37
CA SER A 321 23.98 8.20 2.14
C SER A 321 25.12 8.75 2.98
N GLY A 322 25.91 7.86 3.57
CA GLY A 322 27.15 8.16 4.27
C GLY A 322 28.35 7.59 3.50
N SER A 323 29.50 8.27 3.60
CA SER A 323 30.67 7.95 2.78
C SER A 323 32.00 8.19 3.48
N TYR A 324 33.06 7.60 2.92
CA TYR A 324 34.46 7.86 3.27
C TYR A 324 34.94 9.27 2.90
N ASP A 325 34.14 10.06 2.19
CA ASP A 325 34.42 11.49 2.02
C ASP A 325 34.03 12.36 3.24
N CYS A 326 33.63 11.71 4.34
CA CYS A 326 33.20 12.32 5.60
C CYS A 326 31.84 13.03 5.53
N ASN A 327 31.13 12.96 4.40
CA ASN A 327 29.86 13.65 4.22
C ASN A 327 28.66 12.72 4.38
N VAL A 328 27.54 13.33 4.81
CA VAL A 328 26.21 12.75 4.71
C VAL A 328 25.45 13.49 3.62
N ILE A 329 24.90 12.78 2.65
CA ILE A 329 24.09 13.37 1.59
C ILE A 329 22.66 12.88 1.73
N ILE A 330 21.71 13.80 1.69
CA ILE A 330 20.28 13.51 1.61
C ILE A 330 19.81 13.89 0.22
N ARG A 331 19.49 12.86 -0.57
CA ARG A 331 19.02 12.93 -1.95
C ARG A 331 17.51 12.83 -1.97
N LYS A 332 16.85 13.82 -2.56
CA LYS A 332 15.46 13.63 -3.00
C LYS A 332 15.48 12.77 -4.28
N ILE A 333 14.82 11.62 -4.27
CA ILE A 333 14.77 10.68 -5.41
C ILE A 333 13.47 10.76 -6.21
N LEU A 334 12.45 11.43 -5.66
CA LEU A 334 11.19 11.73 -6.32
C LEU A 334 11.05 13.25 -6.31
N GLY A 335 11.07 13.89 -7.49
CA GLY A 335 11.07 15.34 -7.60
C GLY A 335 9.96 16.01 -6.79
N ASP A 336 10.28 17.14 -6.18
CA ASP A 336 9.28 18.20 -6.15
C ASP A 336 9.06 18.55 -7.60
N GLU A 337 7.88 18.26 -8.11
CA GLU A 337 7.29 19.22 -9.02
C GLU A 337 7.15 20.51 -8.21
N SER A 338 8.17 21.36 -8.28
CA SER A 338 8.10 22.76 -7.91
C SER A 338 6.82 23.29 -8.52
N TYR A 339 6.00 23.91 -7.67
CA TYR A 339 4.81 24.64 -8.03
C TYR A 339 5.13 25.66 -9.13
N SER A 340 4.97 25.28 -10.40
CA SER A 340 4.41 26.19 -11.38
C SER A 340 2.89 26.14 -11.17
N ASP A 341 2.30 27.32 -11.01
CA ASP A 341 0.85 27.52 -10.84
C ASP A 341 0.05 27.22 -12.12
N ASP A 342 0.62 26.40 -13.01
CA ASP A 342 0.09 26.05 -14.31
C ASP A 342 0.72 24.72 -14.75
N ASP A 343 -0.02 23.62 -14.56
CA ASP A 343 -0.42 22.77 -15.67
C ASP A 343 -1.50 21.76 -15.23
N SER A 344 -2.52 21.69 -16.06
CA SER A 344 -3.86 21.14 -15.87
C SER A 344 -3.95 19.60 -15.95
N ALA A 345 -2.90 18.88 -15.54
CA ALA A 345 -2.83 17.42 -15.67
C ALA A 345 -3.14 16.70 -14.34
N PRO A 346 -4.08 15.73 -14.34
CA PRO A 346 -4.45 14.99 -13.14
C PRO A 346 -3.34 14.00 -12.70
N ARG A 347 -2.82 14.22 -11.48
CA ARG A 347 -1.81 13.34 -10.84
C ARG A 347 -2.37 11.93 -10.59
N MET A 348 -1.55 10.93 -10.90
CA MET A 348 -1.90 9.51 -10.83
C MET A 348 -1.85 8.98 -9.40
N VAL A 349 -2.93 8.39 -8.86
CA VAL A 349 -2.88 7.73 -7.53
C VAL A 349 -2.06 6.44 -7.61
N THR A 350 -0.80 6.52 -7.22
CA THR A 350 0.15 5.41 -7.28
C THR A 350 0.23 4.65 -5.97
N SER A 351 0.80 3.45 -6.03
CA SER A 351 1.29 2.74 -4.84
C SER A 351 2.52 3.41 -4.24
N HIS A 352 2.78 4.68 -4.55
CA HIS A 352 3.75 5.64 -4.02
C HIS A 352 3.27 6.45 -2.81
N MET A 353 2.00 6.88 -2.89
CA MET A 353 1.44 7.98 -2.10
C MET A 353 1.03 7.65 -0.66
N SER A 354 1.35 8.53 0.29
CA SER A 354 0.82 8.53 1.67
C SER A 354 -0.65 8.96 1.70
N ILE A 355 -1.34 8.72 2.83
CA ILE A 355 -2.75 9.16 3.01
C ILE A 355 -2.88 10.67 2.79
N THR A 356 -1.95 11.48 3.32
CA THR A 356 -1.93 12.94 3.12
C THR A 356 -1.71 13.33 1.67
N GLN A 357 -0.88 12.58 0.93
CA GLN A 357 -0.67 12.83 -0.51
C GLN A 357 -1.89 12.48 -1.34
N ILE A 358 -2.61 11.42 -0.96
CA ILE A 358 -3.87 11.02 -1.60
C ILE A 358 -4.97 12.02 -1.30
N PHE A 359 -5.06 12.48 -0.05
CA PHE A 359 -5.93 13.57 0.36
C PHE A 359 -5.69 14.84 -0.48
N GLU A 360 -4.43 15.23 -0.65
CA GLU A 360 -4.08 16.40 -1.46
C GLU A 360 -4.35 16.18 -2.96
N CYS A 361 -4.18 14.95 -3.47
CA CYS A 361 -4.58 14.60 -4.84
C CYS A 361 -6.09 14.73 -5.03
N LEU A 362 -6.89 14.29 -4.06
CA LEU A 362 -8.35 14.41 -4.08
C LEU A 362 -8.78 15.88 -4.01
N ARG A 363 -8.15 16.68 -3.13
CA ARG A 363 -8.40 18.12 -3.02
C ARG A 363 -8.13 18.84 -4.33
N ARG A 364 -6.99 18.55 -4.97
CA ARG A 364 -6.62 19.07 -6.30
C ARG A 364 -7.54 18.57 -7.41
N ALA A 365 -8.07 17.36 -7.30
CA ALA A 365 -9.04 16.81 -8.24
C ALA A 365 -10.45 17.41 -8.10
N GLY A 366 -10.64 18.34 -7.15
CA GLY A 366 -11.88 19.08 -6.92
C GLY A 366 -12.69 18.62 -5.71
N CYS A 367 -12.19 17.69 -4.89
CA CYS A 367 -12.86 17.32 -3.65
C CYS A 367 -12.73 18.45 -2.61
N VAL A 368 -13.84 18.82 -1.96
CA VAL A 368 -13.84 19.85 -0.92
C VAL A 368 -13.15 19.31 0.35
N ASP A 369 -12.24 20.10 0.92
CA ASP A 369 -11.61 19.81 2.22
C ASP A 369 -12.54 20.26 3.37
N MET A 370 -12.97 19.31 4.19
CA MET A 370 -13.86 19.53 5.33
C MET A 370 -13.11 19.70 6.67
N SER A 371 -11.77 19.61 6.67
CA SER A 371 -10.95 19.63 7.88
C SER A 371 -11.02 20.96 8.63
N SER A 372 -11.38 22.05 7.96
CA SER A 372 -11.58 23.37 8.58
C SER A 372 -13.03 23.64 9.01
N GLN A 373 -13.98 22.80 8.58
CA GLN A 373 -15.42 22.95 8.85
C GLN A 373 -15.89 22.07 10.01
N MET A 374 -15.00 21.23 10.55
CA MET A 374 -15.25 20.41 11.72
C MET A 374 -13.96 20.14 12.49
N ASP A 375 -14.05 19.90 13.79
CA ASP A 375 -12.91 19.43 14.59
C ASP A 375 -12.49 18.04 14.07
N SER A 376 -11.24 17.89 13.58
CA SER A 376 -10.74 16.64 13.00
C SER A 376 -10.63 15.51 14.03
N ARG A 377 -10.60 15.81 15.34
CA ARG A 377 -10.49 14.80 16.40
C ARG A 377 -11.84 14.23 16.83
N GLN A 378 -12.93 14.99 16.64
CA GLN A 378 -14.32 14.69 17.02
C GLN A 378 -14.43 13.74 18.25
N GLU A 379 -14.05 14.17 19.46
CA GLU A 379 -14.12 13.31 20.66
C GLU A 379 -15.54 12.80 20.97
N THR A 380 -16.57 13.49 20.47
CA THR A 380 -17.99 13.14 20.62
C THR A 380 -18.56 12.28 19.50
N ALA A 381 -17.77 11.91 18.48
CA ALA A 381 -18.28 11.11 17.37
C ALA A 381 -18.57 9.68 17.82
N MET A 382 -19.79 9.21 17.54
CA MET A 382 -20.25 7.86 17.89
C MET A 382 -20.17 6.95 16.66
N ILE A 383 -19.67 5.72 16.85
CA ILE A 383 -19.66 4.69 15.80
C ILE A 383 -21.10 4.25 15.57
N ALA A 384 -21.65 4.53 14.39
CA ALA A 384 -23.02 4.23 14.02
C ALA A 384 -23.17 2.84 13.39
N SER A 385 -22.13 2.32 12.72
CA SER A 385 -22.05 0.93 12.26
C SER A 385 -20.65 0.61 11.71
N GLY A 386 -20.18 -0.62 11.95
CA GLY A 386 -18.93 -1.15 11.40
C GLY A 386 -19.22 -2.11 10.24
N GLY A 387 -19.05 -1.64 9.01
CA GLY A 387 -19.07 -2.46 7.80
C GLY A 387 -17.66 -2.95 7.44
N GLY A 388 -17.54 -3.83 6.44
CA GLY A 388 -16.29 -4.54 6.11
C GLY A 388 -15.11 -3.70 5.61
N PHE A 389 -15.21 -2.36 5.54
CA PHE A 389 -14.16 -1.47 5.00
C PHE A 389 -13.95 -0.16 5.76
N GLY A 390 -14.68 0.10 6.85
CA GLY A 390 -14.58 1.37 7.58
C GLY A 390 -15.59 1.52 8.71
N ASP A 391 -15.28 2.39 9.66
CA ASP A 391 -16.22 2.83 10.68
C ASP A 391 -17.00 4.02 10.15
N ILE A 392 -18.32 3.94 10.25
CA ILE A 392 -19.18 5.11 10.02
C ILE A 392 -19.34 5.83 11.36
N TRP A 393 -18.82 7.05 11.41
CA TRP A 393 -18.91 7.93 12.56
C TRP A 393 -20.01 8.97 12.30
N LYS A 394 -20.81 9.24 13.32
CA LYS A 394 -21.71 10.40 13.32
C LYS A 394 -20.93 11.62 13.81
N GLY A 395 -20.69 12.57 12.92
CA GLY A 395 -19.95 13.81 13.21
C GLY A 395 -20.85 15.06 13.23
N LYS A 396 -20.31 16.17 13.71
CA LYS A 396 -20.93 17.51 13.65
C LYS A 396 -19.99 18.52 13.02
N LEU A 397 -20.54 19.33 12.11
CA LEU A 397 -19.88 20.51 11.56
C LEU A 397 -19.96 21.69 12.55
N HIS A 398 -19.11 22.70 12.36
CA HIS A 398 -19.09 23.91 13.19
C HIS A 398 -20.40 24.73 13.12
N ASP A 399 -21.18 24.59 12.05
CA ASP A 399 -22.50 25.22 11.88
C ASP A 399 -23.63 24.46 12.61
N GLY A 400 -23.32 23.31 13.22
CA GLY A 400 -24.27 22.46 13.95
C GLY A 400 -24.89 21.33 13.13
N ASN A 401 -24.65 21.27 11.82
CA ASN A 401 -25.16 20.21 10.95
C ASN A 401 -24.52 18.86 11.27
N THR A 402 -25.34 17.81 11.17
CA THR A 402 -24.90 16.44 11.43
C THR A 402 -24.44 15.78 10.13
N VAL A 403 -23.29 15.11 10.17
CA VAL A 403 -22.69 14.46 9.00
C VAL A 403 -22.33 13.01 9.30
N ALA A 404 -22.28 12.19 8.26
CA ALA A 404 -21.69 10.86 8.32
C ALA A 404 -20.22 10.95 7.86
N ILE A 405 -19.32 10.40 8.67
CA ILE A 405 -17.90 10.29 8.35
C ILE A 405 -17.58 8.81 8.18
N LYS A 406 -17.45 8.33 6.94
CA LYS A 406 -16.94 6.97 6.67
C LYS A 406 -15.42 7.08 6.65
N ALA A 407 -14.79 6.66 7.74
CA ALA A 407 -13.33 6.60 7.88
C ALA A 407 -12.88 5.16 7.60
N TRP A 408 -11.90 4.99 6.70
CA TRP A 408 -11.37 3.65 6.42
C TRP A 408 -10.54 3.15 7.64
N ARG A 409 -11.01 2.06 8.30
CA ARG A 409 -10.46 1.52 9.58
C ARG A 409 -8.98 1.11 9.46
N THR A 410 -8.08 1.25 10.45
CA THR A 410 -8.11 1.13 11.95
C THR A 410 -8.10 -0.26 12.56
N ASP A 411 -7.62 -1.30 11.86
CA ASP A 411 -7.15 -2.49 12.58
C ASP A 411 -5.68 -2.23 12.94
N ALA A 412 -5.42 -2.07 14.24
CA ALA A 412 -4.13 -1.76 14.85
C ALA A 412 -3.03 -2.83 14.61
N PHE A 413 -3.16 -3.70 13.61
CA PHE A 413 -2.28 -4.84 13.36
C PHE A 413 -2.01 -5.17 11.87
N GLU A 414 -2.64 -4.52 10.88
CA GLU A 414 -2.27 -4.74 9.47
C GLU A 414 -2.27 -3.42 8.64
N PRO A 415 -1.22 -3.16 7.83
CA PRO A 415 -1.20 -2.02 6.92
C PRO A 415 -2.34 -2.09 5.88
N CYS A 416 -3.08 -1.01 5.70
CA CYS A 416 -4.10 -0.92 4.65
C CYS A 416 -3.45 -1.08 3.26
N GLY A 417 -3.76 -2.19 2.57
CA GLY A 417 -3.16 -2.52 1.29
C GLY A 417 -3.47 -1.48 0.21
N TYR A 418 -2.48 -1.18 -0.65
CA TYR A 418 -2.60 -0.19 -1.74
C TYR A 418 -3.88 -0.32 -2.58
N LYS A 419 -4.32 -1.55 -2.87
CA LYS A 419 -5.53 -1.81 -3.67
C LYS A 419 -6.78 -1.22 -3.03
N THR A 420 -6.90 -1.28 -1.71
CA THR A 420 -8.03 -0.74 -0.94
C THR A 420 -8.03 0.79 -0.98
N ILE A 421 -6.87 1.42 -0.78
CA ILE A 421 -6.74 2.87 -0.80
C ILE A 421 -6.95 3.44 -2.21
N LYS A 422 -6.43 2.76 -3.24
CA LYS A 422 -6.66 3.13 -4.65
C LYS A 422 -8.16 3.09 -5.00
N ARG A 423 -8.87 2.07 -4.52
CA ARG A 423 -10.32 1.91 -4.70
C ARG A 423 -11.08 3.02 -3.99
N ALA A 424 -10.74 3.30 -2.73
CA ALA A 424 -11.30 4.41 -1.95
C ALA A 424 -11.11 5.78 -2.62
N ALA A 425 -9.90 6.07 -3.12
CA ALA A 425 -9.61 7.31 -3.83
C ALA A 425 -10.39 7.41 -5.15
N ARG A 426 -10.59 6.29 -5.86
CA ARG A 426 -11.43 6.24 -7.06
C ARG A 426 -12.90 6.47 -6.72
N GLU A 427 -13.42 5.80 -5.70
CA GLU A 427 -14.80 5.97 -5.23
C GLU A 427 -15.07 7.44 -4.89
N LEU A 428 -14.18 8.07 -4.10
CA LEU A 428 -14.26 9.48 -3.75
C LEU A 428 -14.27 10.40 -4.97
N PHE A 429 -13.35 10.19 -5.91
CA PHE A 429 -13.25 11.01 -7.11
C PHE A 429 -14.49 10.90 -8.01
N LEU A 430 -15.04 9.68 -8.15
CA LEU A 430 -16.30 9.47 -8.87
C LEU A 430 -17.45 10.18 -8.16
N TRP A 431 -17.54 9.97 -6.85
CA TRP A 431 -18.62 10.48 -6.03
C TRP A 431 -18.60 12.02 -5.96
N SER A 432 -17.44 12.65 -5.84
CA SER A 432 -17.32 14.12 -5.82
C SER A 432 -17.80 14.81 -7.09
N ARG A 433 -17.98 14.07 -8.20
CA ARG A 433 -18.45 14.57 -9.50
C ARG A 433 -19.92 14.26 -9.77
N MET A 434 -20.57 13.53 -8.85
CA MET A 434 -21.99 13.24 -8.95
C MET A 434 -22.78 14.31 -8.19
N ASP A 435 -23.71 14.92 -8.91
CA ASP A 435 -24.66 15.89 -8.41
C ASP A 435 -26.03 15.57 -9.01
N HIS A 436 -26.88 14.93 -8.22
CA HIS A 436 -28.21 14.49 -8.61
C HIS A 436 -29.09 14.25 -7.37
N PRO A 437 -30.40 14.58 -7.39
CA PRO A 437 -31.28 14.42 -6.23
C PRO A 437 -31.39 13.00 -5.66
N HIS A 438 -31.19 11.98 -6.52
CA HIS A 438 -31.26 10.56 -6.15
C HIS A 438 -29.88 9.89 -6.01
N ILE A 439 -28.81 10.68 -5.89
CA ILE A 439 -27.46 10.21 -5.55
C ILE A 439 -27.09 10.84 -4.22
N HIS A 440 -26.67 10.01 -3.24
CA HIS A 440 -26.31 10.50 -1.91
C HIS A 440 -25.17 11.51 -2.06
N ARG A 441 -25.22 12.66 -1.38
CA ARG A 441 -24.27 13.74 -1.65
C ARG A 441 -23.00 13.59 -0.82
N LEU A 442 -21.85 13.58 -1.49
CA LEU A 442 -20.54 13.77 -0.86
C LEU A 442 -20.34 15.26 -0.58
N GLN A 443 -20.14 15.63 0.68
CA GLN A 443 -19.83 17.00 1.09
C GLN A 443 -18.34 17.31 0.94
N GLY A 444 -17.48 16.32 1.20
CA GLY A 444 -16.05 16.46 0.97
C GLY A 444 -15.22 15.32 1.57
N VAL A 445 -13.93 15.57 1.68
CA VAL A 445 -12.94 14.67 2.28
C VAL A 445 -12.36 15.30 3.54
N ILE A 446 -11.91 14.46 4.47
CA ILE A 446 -11.28 14.91 5.72
C ILE A 446 -10.08 14.03 6.07
N LEU A 447 -9.06 14.62 6.70
CA LEU A 447 -8.05 13.86 7.44
C LEU A 447 -8.54 13.68 8.89
N PHE A 448 -9.27 12.60 9.14
CA PHE A 448 -9.89 12.31 10.43
C PHE A 448 -8.85 11.81 11.44
N ARG A 449 -8.85 12.39 12.64
CA ARG A 449 -7.88 12.14 13.73
C ARG A 449 -6.42 12.20 13.29
N ASP A 450 -6.13 13.04 12.28
CA ASP A 450 -4.82 13.24 11.69
C ASP A 450 -4.15 11.96 11.12
N GLN A 451 -4.91 10.87 11.00
CA GLN A 451 -4.39 9.53 10.66
C GLN A 451 -5.22 8.80 9.60
N TYR A 452 -6.49 9.16 9.43
CA TYR A 452 -7.41 8.44 8.55
C TYR A 452 -7.91 9.34 7.44
N LEU A 453 -7.86 8.83 6.20
CA LEU A 453 -8.66 9.43 5.15
C LEU A 453 -10.13 9.15 5.49
N GLY A 454 -10.95 10.18 5.47
CA GLY A 454 -12.39 10.08 5.69
C GLY A 454 -13.13 10.73 4.54
N MET A 455 -14.29 10.18 4.23
CA MET A 455 -15.29 10.85 3.39
C MET A 455 -16.39 11.42 4.28
N VAL A 456 -16.85 12.62 3.95
CA VAL A 456 -17.89 13.32 4.69
C VAL A 456 -19.10 13.44 3.78
N SER A 457 -20.23 12.90 4.23
CA SER A 457 -21.50 12.96 3.51
C SER A 457 -22.63 13.34 4.45
N GLU A 458 -23.79 13.65 3.87
CA GLU A 458 -24.98 13.98 4.64
C GLU A 458 -25.42 12.81 5.52
N TRP A 459 -25.78 13.10 6.78
CA TRP A 459 -26.33 12.09 7.68
C TRP A 459 -27.79 11.77 7.31
N MET A 460 -28.09 10.49 7.09
CA MET A 460 -29.41 10.04 6.64
C MET A 460 -30.21 9.46 7.82
N ASP A 461 -31.15 10.23 8.37
CA ASP A 461 -31.89 9.89 9.59
C ASP A 461 -32.75 8.63 9.47
N ASN A 462 -33.23 8.33 8.26
CA ASN A 462 -34.04 7.16 7.98
C ASN A 462 -33.22 5.89 7.65
N GLY A 463 -31.88 6.01 7.60
CA GLY A 463 -30.98 4.89 7.36
C GLY A 463 -31.06 4.36 5.93
N ASN A 464 -30.84 3.05 5.78
CA ASN A 464 -30.96 2.39 4.48
C ASN A 464 -32.41 2.03 4.12
N LEU A 465 -32.67 1.81 2.84
CA LEU A 465 -34.00 1.54 2.29
C LEU A 465 -34.69 0.34 2.94
N HIS A 466 -33.93 -0.72 3.26
CA HIS A 466 -34.48 -1.90 3.94
C HIS A 466 -35.02 -1.55 5.35
N GLN A 467 -34.28 -0.74 6.10
CA GLN A 467 -34.73 -0.23 7.41
C GLN A 467 -35.92 0.73 7.27
N TYR A 468 -35.90 1.59 6.25
CA TYR A 468 -36.96 2.54 5.97
C TYR A 468 -38.29 1.84 5.67
N LEU A 469 -38.32 0.84 4.78
CA LEU A 469 -39.54 0.11 4.42
C LEU A 469 -40.16 -0.62 5.62
N ARG A 470 -39.34 -1.13 6.55
CA ARG A 470 -39.83 -1.74 7.79
C ARG A 470 -40.44 -0.72 8.75
N ARG A 471 -39.90 0.49 8.77
CA ARG A 471 -40.39 1.58 9.63
C ARG A 471 -41.62 2.28 9.05
N TYR A 472 -41.71 2.34 7.72
CA TYR A 472 -42.78 3.00 6.97
C TYR A 472 -43.42 2.04 5.95
N PRO A 473 -44.27 1.10 6.40
CA PRO A 473 -44.88 0.10 5.50
C PRO A 473 -45.74 0.69 4.37
N ASN A 474 -46.24 1.92 4.59
CA ASN A 474 -47.11 2.66 3.68
C ASN A 474 -46.35 3.65 2.77
N ALA A 475 -45.01 3.59 2.73
CA ALA A 475 -44.23 4.44 1.82
C ALA A 475 -44.62 4.20 0.35
N ASP A 476 -44.56 5.24 -0.49
CA ASP A 476 -44.85 5.09 -1.92
C ASP A 476 -43.71 4.30 -2.60
N ARG A 477 -43.97 3.01 -2.79
CA ARG A 477 -43.03 2.05 -3.40
C ARG A 477 -42.74 2.36 -4.85
N TYR A 478 -43.70 2.95 -5.59
CA TYR A 478 -43.50 3.33 -6.99
C TYR A 478 -42.58 4.54 -7.11
N GLU A 479 -42.76 5.51 -6.22
CA GLU A 479 -41.90 6.68 -6.12
C GLU A 479 -40.46 6.28 -5.75
N LEU A 480 -40.28 5.39 -4.76
CA LEU A 480 -38.96 4.84 -4.40
C LEU A 480 -38.26 4.13 -5.58
N CYS A 481 -39.01 3.33 -6.37
CA CYS A 481 -38.48 2.71 -7.59
C CYS A 481 -38.03 3.77 -8.62
N THR A 482 -38.78 4.86 -8.73
CA THR A 482 -38.48 5.97 -9.64
C THR A 482 -37.22 6.72 -9.23
N HIS A 483 -37.07 7.00 -7.93
CA HIS A 483 -35.86 7.61 -7.36
C HIS A 483 -34.60 6.78 -7.70
N ILE A 484 -34.62 5.48 -7.40
CA ILE A 484 -33.46 4.58 -7.63
C ILE A 484 -33.16 4.44 -9.13
N ALA A 485 -34.18 4.27 -9.96
CA ALA A 485 -33.99 4.18 -11.41
C ALA A 485 -33.41 5.48 -11.99
N SER A 486 -33.89 6.64 -11.51
CA SER A 486 -33.41 7.97 -11.89
C SER A 486 -31.95 8.19 -11.48
N GLY A 487 -31.57 7.79 -10.26
CA GLY A 487 -30.16 7.81 -9.84
C GLY A 487 -29.28 6.90 -10.69
N LEU A 488 -29.75 5.71 -11.03
CA LEU A 488 -28.98 4.76 -11.83
C LEU A 488 -28.80 5.22 -13.28
N GLU A 489 -29.86 5.77 -13.88
CA GLU A 489 -29.83 6.39 -15.21
C GLU A 489 -28.77 7.50 -15.28
N TYR A 490 -28.74 8.37 -14.28
CA TYR A 490 -27.76 9.44 -14.18
C TYR A 490 -26.32 8.91 -14.13
N MET A 491 -26.07 7.80 -13.41
CA MET A 491 -24.77 7.15 -13.35
C MET A 491 -24.38 6.54 -14.71
N HIS A 492 -25.31 5.84 -15.35
CA HIS A 492 -25.10 5.21 -16.66
C HIS A 492 -24.86 6.26 -17.76
N ALA A 493 -25.56 7.39 -17.73
CA ALA A 493 -25.36 8.52 -18.64
C ALA A 493 -23.95 9.15 -18.52
N ARG A 494 -23.27 8.95 -17.38
CA ARG A 494 -21.87 9.35 -17.13
C ARG A 494 -20.88 8.19 -17.27
N SER A 495 -21.26 7.12 -17.98
CA SER A 495 -20.41 5.95 -18.20
C SER A 495 -19.91 5.29 -16.90
N THR A 496 -20.71 5.37 -15.82
CA THR A 496 -20.38 4.82 -14.50
C THR A 496 -21.35 3.68 -14.16
N VAL A 497 -20.79 2.49 -13.91
CA VAL A 497 -21.52 1.31 -13.40
C VAL A 497 -21.50 1.36 -11.88
N HIS A 498 -22.61 1.09 -11.18
CA HIS A 498 -22.71 1.05 -9.71
C HIS A 498 -22.05 -0.20 -9.12
N GLY A 499 -22.37 -1.37 -9.67
CA GLY A 499 -21.72 -2.64 -9.41
C GLY A 499 -22.12 -3.37 -8.12
N ASP A 500 -22.69 -2.74 -7.09
CA ASP A 500 -23.25 -3.45 -5.91
C ASP A 500 -24.60 -2.87 -5.48
N LEU A 501 -25.49 -2.67 -6.46
CA LEU A 501 -26.82 -2.10 -6.22
C LEU A 501 -27.70 -3.10 -5.46
N LYS A 502 -28.28 -2.64 -4.34
CA LYS A 502 -29.19 -3.39 -3.45
C LYS A 502 -29.82 -2.41 -2.46
N ALA A 503 -30.92 -2.79 -1.80
CA ALA A 503 -31.61 -1.90 -0.85
C ALA A 503 -30.71 -1.43 0.31
N LEU A 504 -29.72 -2.24 0.73
CA LEU A 504 -28.75 -1.85 1.77
C LEU A 504 -27.83 -0.70 1.34
N ASN A 505 -27.64 -0.48 0.04
CA ASN A 505 -26.79 0.55 -0.54
C ASN A 505 -27.64 1.73 -1.06
N VAL A 506 -28.91 1.80 -0.67
CA VAL A 506 -29.79 2.95 -0.91
C VAL A 506 -30.10 3.57 0.44
N LEU A 507 -29.81 4.87 0.60
CA LEU A 507 -30.13 5.64 1.79
C LEU A 507 -31.40 6.47 1.56
N VAL A 508 -32.18 6.70 2.61
CA VAL A 508 -33.43 7.48 2.51
C VAL A 508 -33.33 8.73 3.37
N SER A 509 -33.67 9.90 2.83
CA SER A 509 -33.69 11.18 3.57
C SER A 509 -34.87 11.25 4.53
N SER A 510 -34.89 12.28 5.40
CA SER A 510 -36.04 12.57 6.26
C SER A 510 -37.35 12.75 5.48
N ASP A 511 -37.25 13.27 4.26
CA ASP A 511 -38.38 13.60 3.39
C ASP A 511 -38.82 12.41 2.51
N GLY A 512 -38.23 11.22 2.71
CA GLY A 512 -38.59 10.01 1.98
C GLY A 512 -37.91 9.86 0.61
N ILE A 513 -36.94 10.70 0.28
CA ILE A 513 -36.20 10.65 -0.99
C ILE A 513 -35.14 9.54 -0.91
N ALA A 514 -35.18 8.60 -1.86
CA ALA A 514 -34.22 7.51 -1.93
C ALA A 514 -33.01 7.91 -2.78
N MET A 515 -31.82 7.62 -2.26
CA MET A 515 -30.55 8.01 -2.85
C MET A 515 -29.60 6.81 -2.94
N LEU A 516 -29.00 6.59 -4.10
CA LEU A 516 -27.95 5.58 -4.26
C LEU A 516 -26.70 5.98 -3.47
N SER A 517 -26.04 4.99 -2.87
CA SER A 517 -24.83 5.15 -2.06
C SER A 517 -23.90 3.94 -2.21
N ASP A 518 -22.71 4.00 -1.61
CA ASP A 518 -21.75 2.88 -1.55
C ASP A 518 -21.29 2.41 -2.96
N PHE A 519 -20.64 3.33 -3.67
CA PHE A 519 -20.10 3.20 -5.04
C PHE A 519 -18.79 2.40 -5.11
N ASP A 520 -18.60 1.55 -4.12
CA ASP A 520 -17.37 0.87 -3.78
C ASP A 520 -16.92 -0.03 -4.97
N PHE A 521 -17.88 -0.60 -5.71
CA PHE A 521 -17.63 -1.44 -6.89
C PHE A 521 -17.76 -0.71 -8.22
N SER A 522 -17.92 0.60 -8.21
CA SER A 522 -18.28 1.34 -9.41
C SER A 522 -17.13 1.39 -10.40
N VAL A 523 -17.41 1.15 -11.68
CA VAL A 523 -16.42 1.16 -12.78
C VAL A 523 -16.78 2.26 -13.76
N LEU A 524 -15.80 3.12 -14.07
CA LEU A 524 -15.94 4.16 -15.09
C LEU A 524 -15.41 3.57 -16.41
N LEU A 525 -16.26 3.55 -17.43
CA LEU A 525 -16.00 2.85 -18.70
C LEU A 525 -15.07 3.61 -19.66
N GLU A 526 -14.91 4.94 -19.53
CA GLU A 526 -14.22 5.76 -20.57
C GLU A 526 -13.32 6.93 -20.10
N ALA A 527 -13.06 7.15 -18.80
CA ALA A 527 -12.29 8.32 -18.36
C ALA A 527 -10.81 8.03 -18.06
N SER A 528 -9.95 8.65 -18.86
CA SER A 528 -8.50 8.78 -18.76
C SER A 528 -8.03 9.96 -17.88
N SER A 529 -8.92 10.61 -17.12
CA SER A 529 -8.64 11.90 -16.45
C SER A 529 -8.27 11.82 -14.96
N LEU A 530 -8.01 10.63 -14.44
CA LEU A 530 -7.13 10.41 -13.30
C LEU A 530 -6.63 8.99 -13.49
N ALA A 531 -5.37 8.81 -13.89
CA ALA A 531 -4.89 7.54 -14.43
C ALA A 531 -4.75 6.43 -13.36
N PHE A 532 -5.84 6.03 -12.72
CA PHE A 532 -5.90 4.78 -11.98
C PHE A 532 -5.57 3.66 -12.98
N SER A 533 -4.36 3.10 -12.93
CA SER A 533 -3.95 2.04 -13.85
C SER A 533 -5.02 0.95 -13.92
N ALA A 534 -5.40 0.53 -15.12
CA ALA A 534 -6.47 -0.44 -15.36
C ALA A 534 -6.21 -1.83 -14.73
N SER A 535 -5.04 -2.04 -14.12
CA SER A 535 -4.51 -3.32 -13.63
C SER A 535 -5.19 -3.89 -12.37
N SER A 536 -6.33 -3.37 -11.95
CA SER A 536 -7.02 -3.87 -10.74
C SER A 536 -8.54 -3.83 -10.81
N ASN A 537 -9.12 -4.10 -11.99
CA ASN A 537 -10.58 -4.28 -12.10
C ASN A 537 -11.03 -5.69 -11.67
N SER A 538 -10.13 -6.63 -11.44
CA SER A 538 -10.46 -7.91 -10.82
C SER A 538 -10.32 -7.83 -9.30
N ARG A 539 -11.44 -7.90 -8.58
CA ARG A 539 -11.47 -8.89 -7.52
C ARG A 539 -11.33 -10.24 -8.25
N PRO A 540 -10.36 -11.13 -7.98
CA PRO A 540 -10.79 -12.52 -7.86
C PRO A 540 -11.89 -12.40 -6.81
N GLY A 541 -13.13 -12.62 -7.24
CA GLY A 541 -14.28 -12.36 -6.38
C GLY A 541 -13.95 -12.86 -4.99
N THR A 542 -14.39 -12.15 -3.96
CA THR A 542 -14.76 -12.86 -2.74
C THR A 542 -15.99 -13.73 -3.04
N ILE A 543 -16.03 -14.42 -4.19
CA ILE A 543 -16.61 -15.72 -4.28
C ILE A 543 -15.52 -16.62 -3.73
N ARG A 544 -15.64 -16.87 -2.43
CA ARG A 544 -15.05 -18.02 -1.77
C ARG A 544 -15.64 -19.27 -2.46
N TRP A 545 -15.15 -19.58 -3.66
CA TRP A 545 -15.40 -20.83 -4.35
C TRP A 545 -14.50 -21.89 -3.71
N ALA A 546 -15.01 -22.52 -2.66
CA ALA A 546 -14.64 -23.89 -2.41
C ALA A 546 -15.55 -24.71 -3.32
N VAL A 547 -15.02 -25.11 -4.48
CA VAL A 547 -15.50 -26.30 -5.16
C VAL A 547 -15.24 -27.46 -4.21
N ALA A 548 -16.25 -27.79 -3.39
CA ALA A 548 -16.29 -29.07 -2.70
C ALA A 548 -16.66 -30.13 -3.75
N ILE A 549 -15.68 -30.59 -4.51
CA ILE A 549 -15.71 -31.98 -4.97
C ILE A 549 -15.18 -32.79 -3.79
N GLY A 550 -16.11 -33.38 -3.02
CA GLY A 550 -15.79 -34.27 -1.91
C GLY A 550 -15.79 -33.59 -0.54
N SER A 551 -16.86 -33.87 0.22
CA SER A 551 -16.97 -33.90 1.69
C SER A 551 -15.88 -33.21 2.52
N VAL A 552 -16.11 -31.97 2.98
CA VAL A 552 -16.02 -31.49 4.38
C VAL A 552 -16.46 -30.01 4.38
N LEU A 553 -17.53 -29.68 5.09
CA LEU A 553 -18.00 -28.32 5.32
C LEU A 553 -17.31 -27.74 6.56
N VAL A 554 -16.36 -26.81 6.38
CA VAL A 554 -15.88 -25.95 7.48
C VAL A 554 -16.25 -24.50 7.16
N GLY A 555 -16.84 -23.81 8.15
CA GLY A 555 -17.66 -22.63 7.99
C GLY A 555 -17.08 -21.46 7.17
N TRP A 556 -17.84 -21.01 6.19
CA TRP A 556 -17.65 -19.75 5.48
C TRP A 556 -18.93 -18.91 5.51
N LYS A 557 -18.86 -17.69 6.08
CA LYS A 557 -19.88 -16.64 5.92
C LYS A 557 -19.96 -16.27 4.44
N ARG A 558 -21.02 -16.68 3.75
CA ARG A 558 -21.36 -16.24 2.39
C ARG A 558 -22.03 -14.86 2.47
N SER A 559 -21.53 -13.88 1.71
CA SER A 559 -22.06 -12.51 1.74
C SER A 559 -23.45 -12.46 1.10
N PRO A 560 -24.47 -11.85 1.72
CA PRO A 560 -25.83 -11.76 1.19
C PRO A 560 -25.97 -11.02 -0.16
N SER A 561 -24.91 -10.37 -0.67
CA SER A 561 -24.94 -9.69 -1.98
C SER A 561 -25.14 -10.60 -3.19
N PHE A 562 -24.95 -11.92 -3.08
CA PHE A 562 -24.98 -12.81 -4.26
C PHE A 562 -26.36 -12.91 -4.92
N ILE A 563 -27.45 -12.71 -4.17
CA ILE A 563 -28.84 -12.78 -4.67
C ILE A 563 -29.22 -11.65 -5.63
N TYR A 564 -28.45 -10.56 -5.66
CA TYR A 564 -28.65 -9.43 -6.57
C TYR A 564 -27.77 -9.53 -7.83
N GLN A 565 -26.92 -10.55 -7.95
CA GLN A 565 -25.98 -10.68 -9.07
C GLN A 565 -26.66 -11.31 -10.28
N ALA A 566 -26.33 -10.78 -11.46
CA ALA A 566 -26.80 -11.32 -12.72
C ALA A 566 -26.18 -12.71 -12.99
N PRO A 567 -26.89 -13.63 -13.69
CA PRO A 567 -26.43 -14.99 -13.94
C PRO A 567 -25.04 -15.07 -14.58
N GLU A 568 -24.72 -14.15 -15.49
CA GLU A 568 -23.42 -14.09 -16.17
C GLU A 568 -22.24 -13.74 -15.25
N ILE A 569 -22.49 -13.10 -14.10
CA ILE A 569 -21.48 -12.87 -13.05
C ILE A 569 -21.29 -14.15 -12.22
N LEU A 570 -22.36 -14.93 -12.03
CA LEU A 570 -22.36 -16.14 -11.20
C LEU A 570 -21.73 -17.35 -11.91
N LEU A 571 -21.81 -17.43 -13.24
CA LEU A 571 -21.44 -18.60 -14.06
C LEU A 571 -20.02 -18.54 -14.66
N GLU A 572 -19.12 -17.71 -14.13
CA GLU A 572 -17.69 -17.58 -14.53
C GLU A 572 -17.40 -17.06 -15.96
N GLU A 573 -18.42 -16.83 -16.82
CA GLU A 573 -18.21 -16.47 -18.23
C GLU A 573 -17.67 -15.04 -18.45
N VAL A 574 -17.94 -14.07 -17.56
CA VAL A 574 -17.45 -12.68 -17.70
C VAL A 574 -17.11 -12.07 -16.33
N HIS A 575 -15.85 -11.65 -16.14
CA HIS A 575 -15.33 -11.10 -14.88
C HIS A 575 -15.55 -9.57 -14.71
N GLN A 576 -16.44 -8.96 -15.50
CA GLN A 576 -16.64 -7.50 -15.52
C GLN A 576 -18.09 -7.11 -15.25
N LYS A 577 -18.28 -6.20 -14.28
CA LYS A 577 -19.58 -5.57 -14.01
C LYS A 577 -19.88 -4.54 -15.09
N THR A 578 -21.10 -4.55 -15.60
CA THR A 578 -21.55 -3.69 -16.70
C THR A 578 -22.84 -2.97 -16.34
N MET A 579 -23.24 -1.97 -17.13
CA MET A 579 -24.54 -1.31 -16.97
C MET A 579 -25.71 -2.32 -16.97
N GLN A 580 -25.59 -3.40 -17.76
CA GLN A 580 -26.61 -4.44 -17.82
C GLN A 580 -26.70 -5.29 -16.55
N THR A 581 -25.59 -5.44 -15.82
CA THR A 581 -25.60 -6.12 -14.53
C THR A 581 -26.21 -5.24 -13.44
N ASP A 582 -26.09 -3.90 -13.54
CA ASP A 582 -26.79 -2.98 -12.65
C ASP A 582 -28.30 -2.99 -12.88
N VAL A 583 -28.74 -3.06 -14.14
CA VAL A 583 -30.19 -3.14 -14.46
C VAL A 583 -30.79 -4.42 -13.87
N TYR A 584 -30.08 -5.54 -13.92
CA TYR A 584 -30.52 -6.76 -13.24
C TYR A 584 -30.69 -6.55 -11.73
N ALA A 585 -29.69 -5.94 -11.09
CA ALA A 585 -29.71 -5.62 -9.67
C ALA A 585 -30.80 -4.58 -9.32
N LEU A 586 -31.12 -3.66 -10.24
CA LEU A 586 -32.22 -2.70 -10.12
C LEU A 586 -33.55 -3.45 -10.02
N GLY A 587 -33.81 -4.40 -10.91
CA GLY A 587 -35.01 -5.23 -10.85
C GLY A 587 -35.11 -5.99 -9.52
N MET A 588 -34.01 -6.58 -9.04
CA MET A 588 -33.98 -7.26 -7.74
C MET A 588 -34.24 -6.32 -6.56
N THR A 589 -33.73 -5.09 -6.64
CA THR A 589 -33.98 -4.05 -5.62
C THR A 589 -35.43 -3.58 -5.64
N MET A 590 -36.04 -3.45 -6.84
CA MET A 590 -37.47 -3.14 -6.98
C MET A 590 -38.34 -4.25 -6.36
N LEU A 591 -37.98 -5.51 -6.55
CA LEU A 591 -38.68 -6.61 -5.91
C LEU A 591 -38.64 -6.48 -4.39
N GLU A 592 -37.48 -6.20 -3.80
CA GLU A 592 -37.34 -5.96 -2.36
C GLU A 592 -38.17 -4.77 -1.88
N ILE A 593 -38.31 -3.72 -2.69
CA ILE A 593 -39.20 -2.60 -2.36
C ILE A 593 -40.65 -3.07 -2.23
N PHE A 594 -41.12 -3.95 -3.11
CA PHE A 594 -42.50 -4.47 -3.09
C PHE A 594 -42.75 -5.59 -2.09
N THR A 595 -41.75 -6.37 -1.71
CA THR A 595 -41.90 -7.41 -0.69
C THR A 595 -41.56 -6.93 0.72
N GLY A 596 -40.73 -5.89 0.86
CA GLY A 596 -40.11 -5.48 2.12
C GLY A 596 -39.05 -6.46 2.63
N GLU A 597 -38.74 -7.50 1.85
CA GLU A 597 -37.82 -8.58 2.21
C GLU A 597 -36.81 -8.83 1.08
N ALA A 598 -35.58 -9.16 1.45
CA ALA A 598 -34.51 -9.39 0.46
C ALA A 598 -34.91 -10.49 -0.55
N PRO A 599 -34.53 -10.37 -1.83
CA PRO A 599 -34.84 -11.39 -2.84
C PRO A 599 -34.30 -12.74 -2.42
N TYR A 600 -35.14 -13.78 -2.42
CA TYR A 600 -34.79 -15.10 -1.88
C TYR A 600 -34.39 -15.08 -0.40
N PRO A 601 -35.31 -14.74 0.53
CA PRO A 601 -34.98 -14.56 1.96
C PRO A 601 -34.42 -15.84 2.62
N ASN A 602 -34.82 -17.01 2.11
CA ASN A 602 -34.36 -18.33 2.58
C ASN A 602 -32.96 -18.73 2.07
N CYS A 603 -32.30 -17.89 1.26
CA CYS A 603 -30.99 -18.21 0.66
C CYS A 603 -29.88 -18.47 1.68
N ARG A 604 -30.03 -17.99 2.92
CA ARG A 604 -29.07 -18.22 4.01
C ARG A 604 -29.28 -19.55 4.74
N THR A 605 -30.47 -20.14 4.62
CA THR A 605 -30.90 -21.31 5.40
C THR A 605 -31.16 -22.53 4.51
N ASP A 606 -31.40 -22.33 3.21
CA ASP A 606 -31.73 -23.40 2.26
C ASP A 606 -30.78 -23.40 1.05
N ILE A 607 -29.99 -24.46 0.92
CA ILE A 607 -29.03 -24.65 -0.16
C ILE A 607 -29.71 -24.91 -1.52
N SER A 608 -30.97 -25.35 -1.52
CA SER A 608 -31.74 -25.55 -2.76
C SER A 608 -32.05 -24.23 -3.44
N VAL A 609 -32.36 -23.19 -2.66
CA VAL A 609 -32.59 -21.82 -3.13
C VAL A 609 -31.32 -21.24 -3.75
N ILE A 610 -30.15 -21.55 -3.20
CA ILE A 610 -28.85 -21.14 -3.78
C ILE A 610 -28.68 -21.75 -5.19
N ARG A 611 -28.95 -23.06 -5.35
CA ARG A 611 -28.88 -23.71 -6.68
C ARG A 611 -29.90 -23.14 -7.66
N THR A 612 -31.06 -22.72 -7.16
CA THR A 612 -32.11 -22.06 -7.96
C THR A 612 -31.63 -20.70 -8.49
N VAL A 613 -30.93 -19.92 -7.65
CA VAL A 613 -30.29 -18.66 -8.06
C VAL A 613 -29.13 -18.91 -9.04
N GLU A 614 -28.26 -19.88 -8.78
CA GLU A 614 -27.16 -20.27 -9.69
C GLU A 614 -27.67 -20.73 -11.06
N ARG A 615 -28.82 -21.40 -11.11
CA ARG A 615 -29.48 -21.83 -12.36
C ARG A 615 -30.19 -20.68 -13.08
N GLY A 616 -30.22 -19.48 -12.51
CA GLY A 616 -30.89 -18.30 -13.07
C GLY A 616 -32.42 -18.44 -13.12
N THR A 617 -33.01 -19.14 -12.15
CA THR A 617 -34.48 -19.15 -11.97
C THR A 617 -34.90 -17.80 -11.38
N LEU A 618 -35.99 -17.23 -11.89
CA LEU A 618 -36.47 -15.91 -11.47
C LEU A 618 -37.43 -16.00 -10.27
N PRO A 619 -37.58 -14.92 -9.48
CA PRO A 619 -38.56 -14.86 -8.41
C PRO A 619 -40.00 -14.99 -8.94
N THR A 620 -40.91 -15.48 -8.11
CA THR A 620 -42.34 -15.49 -8.42
C THR A 620 -42.96 -14.12 -8.17
N ARG A 621 -44.05 -13.79 -8.88
CA ARG A 621 -44.79 -12.53 -8.66
C ARG A 621 -45.24 -12.47 -7.20
N PRO A 622 -44.80 -11.46 -6.42
CA PRO A 622 -45.21 -11.30 -5.03
C PRO A 622 -46.70 -10.93 -4.95
N THR A 623 -47.37 -11.40 -3.89
CA THR A 623 -48.79 -11.11 -3.62
C THR A 623 -49.04 -9.65 -3.26
N GLU A 624 -48.00 -8.95 -2.82
CA GLU A 624 -47.98 -7.55 -2.46
C GLU A 624 -48.10 -6.62 -3.68
N LEU A 625 -47.78 -7.13 -4.88
CA LEU A 625 -48.15 -6.47 -6.14
C LEU A 625 -49.60 -6.83 -6.46
N GLY A 626 -50.48 -5.83 -6.48
CA GLY A 626 -51.88 -6.00 -6.85
C GLY A 626 -52.07 -6.54 -8.26
N GLU A 627 -53.33 -6.74 -8.64
CA GLU A 627 -53.71 -7.15 -10.00
C GLU A 627 -54.02 -5.96 -10.93
N ASP A 628 -53.89 -4.73 -10.43
CA ASP A 628 -54.11 -3.53 -11.21
C ASP A 628 -53.09 -3.38 -12.35
N GLU A 629 -53.44 -2.52 -13.32
CA GLU A 629 -52.63 -2.30 -14.52
C GLU A 629 -51.22 -1.79 -14.18
N LYS A 630 -51.10 -0.93 -13.16
CA LYS A 630 -49.83 -0.38 -12.69
C LYS A 630 -48.94 -1.48 -12.07
N SER A 631 -49.51 -2.34 -11.21
CA SER A 631 -48.80 -3.49 -10.64
C SER A 631 -48.38 -4.52 -11.71
N THR A 632 -49.22 -4.73 -12.73
CA THR A 632 -48.92 -5.66 -13.83
C THR A 632 -47.81 -5.14 -14.74
N MET A 633 -47.82 -3.85 -15.07
CA MET A 633 -46.73 -3.18 -15.78
C MET A 633 -45.42 -3.27 -14.97
N MET A 634 -45.49 -3.03 -13.67
CA MET A 634 -44.33 -3.06 -12.78
C MET A 634 -43.70 -4.46 -12.75
N TRP A 635 -44.52 -5.52 -12.65
CA TRP A 635 -44.05 -6.89 -12.75
C TRP A 635 -43.41 -7.21 -14.11
N HIS A 636 -44.01 -6.72 -15.20
CA HIS A 636 -43.45 -6.87 -16.54
C HIS A 636 -42.09 -6.18 -16.67
N LEU A 637 -41.96 -4.95 -16.16
CA LEU A 637 -40.72 -4.18 -16.17
C LEU A 637 -39.60 -4.86 -15.36
N MET A 638 -39.90 -5.37 -14.17
CA MET A 638 -38.94 -6.18 -13.39
C MET A 638 -38.51 -7.43 -14.17
N SER A 639 -39.46 -8.12 -14.80
CA SER A 639 -39.17 -9.31 -15.62
C SER A 639 -38.24 -9.01 -16.79
N LEU A 640 -38.40 -7.84 -17.44
CA LEU A 640 -37.50 -7.38 -18.50
C LEU A 640 -36.09 -7.10 -17.97
N CYS A 641 -35.97 -6.47 -16.80
CA CYS A 641 -34.68 -6.24 -16.14
C CYS A 641 -33.93 -7.55 -15.84
N TRP A 642 -34.67 -8.66 -15.66
CA TRP A 642 -34.11 -9.97 -15.35
C TRP A 642 -33.90 -10.88 -16.57
N SER A 643 -33.95 -10.37 -17.81
CA SER A 643 -33.65 -11.22 -18.97
C SER A 643 -32.28 -11.89 -18.82
N ARG A 644 -32.22 -13.17 -19.23
CA ARG A 644 -30.98 -13.95 -19.20
C ARG A 644 -29.95 -13.40 -20.17
N THR A 645 -30.39 -12.91 -21.32
CA THR A 645 -29.50 -12.30 -22.30
C THR A 645 -29.25 -10.86 -21.90
N ALA A 646 -28.00 -10.49 -21.59
CA ALA A 646 -27.67 -9.14 -21.13
C ALA A 646 -28.07 -8.04 -22.13
N GLY A 647 -28.06 -8.32 -23.44
CA GLY A 647 -28.47 -7.37 -24.48
C GLY A 647 -29.98 -7.16 -24.62
N GLU A 648 -30.81 -8.00 -24.01
CA GLU A 648 -32.28 -7.87 -24.02
C GLU A 648 -32.81 -7.06 -22.85
N ARG A 649 -31.98 -6.80 -21.84
CA ARG A 649 -32.35 -5.98 -20.68
C ARG A 649 -32.48 -4.51 -21.12
N PRO A 650 -33.49 -3.78 -20.60
CA PRO A 650 -33.66 -2.37 -20.90
C PRO A 650 -32.49 -1.54 -20.35
N SER A 651 -32.20 -0.39 -20.94
CA SER A 651 -31.30 0.58 -20.32
C SER A 651 -31.97 1.23 -19.10
N ALA A 652 -31.18 1.76 -18.15
CA ALA A 652 -31.74 2.49 -17.01
C ALA A 652 -32.66 3.66 -17.45
N ALA A 653 -32.34 4.33 -18.58
CA ALA A 653 -33.19 5.36 -19.17
C ALA A 653 -34.55 4.81 -19.66
N GLN A 654 -34.58 3.63 -20.26
CA GLN A 654 -35.84 2.97 -20.64
C GLN A 654 -36.66 2.58 -19.41
N VAL A 655 -36.01 2.14 -18.33
CA VAL A 655 -36.68 1.84 -17.06
C VAL A 655 -37.29 3.11 -16.44
N VAL A 656 -36.55 4.23 -16.39
CA VAL A 656 -37.06 5.53 -15.93
C VAL A 656 -38.24 5.98 -16.76
N ASN A 657 -38.14 5.92 -18.09
CA ASN A 657 -39.23 6.32 -18.98
C ASN A 657 -40.49 5.48 -18.74
N ALA A 658 -40.36 4.16 -18.56
CA ALA A 658 -41.48 3.29 -18.23
C ALA A 658 -42.13 3.68 -16.89
N LEU A 659 -41.34 3.98 -15.86
CA LEU A 659 -41.86 4.38 -14.55
C LEU A 659 -42.55 5.75 -14.61
N VAL A 660 -41.93 6.75 -15.25
CA VAL A 660 -42.46 8.13 -15.33
C VAL A 660 -43.70 8.20 -16.22
N PHE A 661 -43.70 7.54 -17.37
CA PHE A 661 -44.81 7.59 -18.32
C PHE A 661 -46.11 7.02 -17.72
N HIS A 662 -45.99 6.06 -16.80
CA HIS A 662 -47.15 5.44 -16.15
C HIS A 662 -47.52 6.03 -14.79
N ILE A 663 -46.62 6.80 -14.15
CA ILE A 663 -46.97 7.62 -12.98
C ILE A 663 -47.76 8.87 -13.38
N CYS A 664 -47.53 9.42 -14.58
CA CYS A 664 -48.28 10.58 -15.07
C CYS A 664 -49.64 10.25 -15.74
N VAL A 665 -49.93 8.96 -15.99
CA VAL A 665 -51.16 8.50 -16.68
C VAL A 665 -52.12 7.76 -15.73
N ALA A 666 -51.71 7.49 -14.49
CA ALA A 666 -52.55 6.97 -13.41
C ALA A 666 -52.85 8.08 -12.40
#